data_AF-A0A8G2CJ98-F1
#
_entry.id   AF-A0A8G2CJ98-F1
#
_cell.length_a   1.000
_cell.length_b   1.000
_cell.length_c   1.000
_cell.angle_alpha   90.00
_cell.angle_beta   90.00
_cell.angle_gamma   90.00
#
_symmetry.space_group_name_H-M   'P 1'
#
loop_
_entity.id
_entity.type
_entity.pdbx_description
1 polymer ?
#
loop_
_entity_poly.entity_id
_entity_poly.type
_entity_poly.pdbx_seq_one_letter_code
_entity_poly.pdbx_strand_id
1 'polypeptide(L)'
;MRRRLGAVGLAGVVAIGLIFGLAWFRPPGLSRLLVQSRQSFGRHGHAIATFEDARGEWKLPSDAATVDPLLARMVIAVEDRHFYLDPGVDPLSILRASAQLLAARHVVSGASTLTMQVTRLLHPAPRTLAVKLDEAFHALALNEHYSKAAILGMWLSLAPFGGNLVGVEAASHAWFGHGPQRLSPAEAALLVALCRRPAALDPAVHPRAAMAARNRVLAAAAAAGVISGAALRHAEARAVPGRRHRFMVLAPQVTVHLPAGARTTIDGPLDAAIARFALGVMRGLGPHESLAIMVVDARTRAIRAIYAGDWGDARRAGFVDLTRAVRSPGSALKPFLYGLAFADGLAQPHGLLTDLPGRFGGYAPDDYTGRFKGAVTATTALRRSLNVPAVALMRAYGPQHFAAALAAAGVPLALPRGAAPSLPLALGGAGITMRRLMALYAGLATDGRVERLHVLAAEARRRRRLLSPAIAQEITGILTRPFPGGGPAGIAWKTGTSAGNRDNWAFGYDRDTVVGVWIGAPDGGALAGQFALAALPVLADVFGFLPAAPLALPRSSTPPVLAEAKPALPFALLAPAPKLVLPAGDPVDLRAMGGARPLRFMIDDRLIASIPALRSAEWQPPGPGFYRLTIMDATGRTITGTVHVR
;
A
#
# COMPACT_ATOMS: atom_id res chain seq x y z
N MET A 1 -78.06 18.85 -18.93
CA MET A 1 -76.98 17.95 -18.42
C MET A 1 -75.91 17.62 -19.47
N ARG A 2 -76.27 17.18 -20.70
CA ARG A 2 -75.31 16.82 -21.77
C ARG A 2 -74.31 17.91 -22.19
N ARG A 3 -74.71 19.20 -22.28
CA ARG A 3 -73.78 20.31 -22.61
C ARG A 3 -72.72 20.59 -21.54
N ARG A 4 -73.04 20.40 -20.25
CA ARG A 4 -72.07 20.56 -19.15
C ARG A 4 -71.06 19.42 -19.10
N LEU A 5 -71.48 18.19 -19.39
CA LEU A 5 -70.59 17.03 -19.55
C LEU A 5 -69.63 17.19 -20.75
N GLY A 6 -70.09 17.74 -21.87
CA GLY A 6 -69.23 18.03 -23.03
C GLY A 6 -68.19 19.12 -22.77
N ALA A 7 -68.55 20.19 -22.05
CA ALA A 7 -67.63 21.27 -21.67
C ALA A 7 -66.56 20.79 -20.67
N VAL A 8 -66.92 19.95 -19.71
CA VAL A 8 -65.97 19.32 -18.77
C VAL A 8 -65.03 18.36 -19.50
N GLY A 9 -65.53 17.59 -20.47
CA GLY A 9 -64.70 16.72 -21.31
C GLY A 9 -63.69 17.50 -22.17
N LEU A 10 -64.13 18.60 -22.79
CA LEU A 10 -63.26 19.45 -23.60
C LEU A 10 -62.20 20.18 -22.75
N ALA A 11 -62.58 20.70 -21.58
CA ALA A 11 -61.64 21.31 -20.64
C ALA A 11 -60.61 20.29 -20.13
N GLY A 12 -61.01 19.03 -19.91
CA GLY A 12 -60.10 17.94 -19.57
C GLY A 12 -59.10 17.63 -20.69
N VAL A 13 -59.54 17.58 -21.95
CA VAL A 13 -58.65 17.37 -23.11
C VAL A 13 -57.68 18.53 -23.30
N VAL A 14 -58.14 19.78 -23.14
CA VAL A 14 -57.28 20.96 -23.23
C VAL A 14 -56.28 21.00 -22.07
N ALA A 15 -56.70 20.70 -20.85
CA ALA A 15 -55.79 20.64 -19.69
C ALA A 15 -54.74 19.53 -19.84
N ILE A 16 -55.14 18.36 -20.33
CA ILE A 16 -54.21 17.26 -20.67
C ILE A 16 -53.25 17.73 -21.77
N GLY A 17 -53.75 18.34 -22.84
CA GLY A 17 -52.94 18.91 -23.91
C GLY A 17 -51.96 19.99 -23.44
N LEU A 18 -52.37 20.84 -22.49
CA LEU A 18 -51.51 21.86 -21.88
C LEU A 18 -50.45 21.26 -20.96
N ILE A 19 -50.80 20.24 -20.16
CA ILE A 19 -49.85 19.52 -19.29
C ILE A 19 -48.79 18.82 -20.15
N PHE A 20 -49.22 18.14 -21.22
CA PHE A 20 -48.31 17.53 -22.18
C PHE A 20 -47.49 18.60 -22.91
N GLY A 21 -48.10 19.69 -23.38
CA GLY A 21 -47.37 20.80 -24.01
C GLY A 21 -46.32 21.45 -23.10
N LEU A 22 -46.62 21.66 -21.83
CA LEU A 22 -45.68 22.19 -20.84
C LEU A 22 -44.56 21.19 -20.49
N ALA A 23 -44.86 19.89 -20.49
CA ALA A 23 -43.86 18.83 -20.32
C ALA A 23 -42.96 18.67 -21.55
N TRP A 24 -43.47 18.96 -22.76
CA TRP A 24 -42.71 18.89 -24.02
C TRP A 24 -41.54 19.89 -24.06
N PHE A 25 -41.73 21.10 -23.54
CA PHE A 25 -40.70 22.15 -23.52
C PHE A 25 -39.71 22.02 -22.37
N ARG A 26 -39.91 21.06 -21.45
CA ARG A 26 -38.99 20.88 -20.32
C ARG A 26 -37.94 19.84 -20.73
N PRO A 27 -36.64 20.20 -20.76
CA PRO A 27 -35.61 19.23 -21.12
C PRO A 27 -35.66 18.04 -20.16
N PRO A 28 -35.63 16.79 -20.66
CA PRO A 28 -35.73 15.61 -19.84
C PRO A 28 -34.57 15.53 -18.83
N GLY A 29 -34.85 15.04 -17.63
CA GLY A 29 -33.90 15.03 -16.53
C GLY A 29 -32.75 14.06 -16.76
N LEU A 30 -31.54 14.57 -17.03
CA LEU A 30 -30.34 13.77 -17.28
C LEU A 30 -29.53 13.40 -16.02
N SER A 31 -30.10 13.58 -14.83
CA SER A 31 -29.38 13.39 -13.56
C SER A 31 -28.78 11.99 -13.39
N ARG A 32 -29.44 10.95 -13.92
CA ARG A 32 -28.92 9.58 -13.90
C ARG A 32 -27.62 9.43 -14.69
N LEU A 33 -27.39 10.24 -15.73
CA LEU A 33 -26.14 10.22 -16.50
C LEU A 33 -24.95 10.77 -15.71
N LEU A 34 -25.20 11.69 -14.77
CA LEU A 34 -24.15 12.33 -13.96
C LEU A 34 -23.62 11.44 -12.83
N VAL A 35 -24.42 10.46 -12.37
CA VAL A 35 -23.98 9.49 -11.38
C VAL A 35 -23.08 8.47 -12.06
N GLN A 36 -21.82 8.38 -11.64
CA GLN A 36 -20.80 7.52 -12.23
C GLN A 36 -20.00 6.83 -11.14
N SER A 37 -19.40 5.70 -11.47
CA SER A 37 -18.43 4.99 -10.63
C SER A 37 -17.25 5.88 -10.29
N ARG A 38 -16.77 5.76 -9.06
CA ARG A 38 -15.63 6.52 -8.58
C ARG A 38 -14.34 5.88 -9.09
N GLN A 39 -13.56 6.62 -9.87
CA GLN A 39 -12.25 6.19 -10.34
C GLN A 39 -11.11 7.02 -9.74
N SER A 40 -9.99 6.36 -9.47
CA SER A 40 -8.71 6.99 -9.15
C SER A 40 -7.67 6.60 -10.21
N PHE A 41 -6.84 7.56 -10.59
CA PHE A 41 -5.86 7.41 -11.66
C PHE A 41 -4.44 7.37 -11.10
N GLY A 42 -3.62 6.50 -11.67
CA GLY A 42 -2.19 6.41 -11.36
C GLY A 42 -1.39 7.54 -12.01
N ARG A 43 -0.08 7.50 -11.78
CA ARG A 43 0.94 8.41 -12.35
C ARG A 43 0.83 8.58 -13.87
N HIS A 44 0.51 7.50 -14.58
CA HIS A 44 0.45 7.47 -16.05
C HIS A 44 -0.95 7.77 -16.61
N GLY A 45 -1.91 8.18 -15.76
CA GLY A 45 -3.27 8.52 -16.19
C GLY A 45 -4.20 7.32 -16.39
N HIS A 46 -3.72 6.08 -16.24
CA HIS A 46 -4.57 4.89 -16.23
C HIS A 46 -5.32 4.75 -14.90
N ALA A 47 -6.55 4.25 -14.95
CA ALA A 47 -7.32 3.93 -13.75
C ALA A 47 -6.60 2.84 -12.95
N ILE A 48 -6.38 3.07 -11.67
CA ILE A 48 -5.75 2.12 -10.73
C ILE A 48 -6.74 1.58 -9.71
N ALA A 49 -7.83 2.29 -9.47
CA ALA A 49 -8.91 1.86 -8.60
C ALA A 49 -10.25 2.32 -9.14
N THR A 50 -11.22 1.42 -9.20
CA THR A 50 -12.60 1.70 -9.55
C THR A 50 -13.50 1.20 -8.43
N PHE A 51 -14.46 2.03 -8.03
CA PHE A 51 -15.48 1.71 -7.03
C PHE A 51 -16.87 1.94 -7.61
N GLU A 52 -17.85 1.20 -7.08
CA GLU A 52 -19.26 1.38 -7.40
C GLU A 52 -19.71 2.83 -7.12
N ASP A 53 -20.76 3.25 -7.83
CA ASP A 53 -21.39 4.53 -7.59
C ASP A 53 -22.25 4.53 -6.31
N ALA A 54 -22.90 5.66 -6.02
CA ALA A 54 -23.75 5.81 -4.84
C ALA A 54 -24.99 4.87 -4.81
N ARG A 55 -25.31 4.22 -5.93
CA ARG A 55 -26.41 3.25 -6.07
C ARG A 55 -25.91 1.81 -6.03
N GLY A 56 -24.61 1.59 -5.87
CA GLY A 56 -23.98 0.27 -5.96
C GLY A 56 -23.85 -0.22 -7.40
N GLU A 57 -23.94 0.67 -8.40
CA GLU A 57 -23.80 0.33 -9.82
C GLU A 57 -22.34 0.53 -10.28
N TRP A 58 -21.84 -0.40 -11.11
CA TRP A 58 -20.64 -0.20 -11.92
C TRP A 58 -21.05 0.52 -13.19
N LYS A 59 -20.77 1.81 -13.24
CA LYS A 59 -21.10 2.70 -14.34
C LYS A 59 -19.91 3.56 -14.67
N LEU A 60 -19.19 3.17 -15.71
CA LEU A 60 -18.02 3.91 -16.19
C LEU A 60 -18.44 4.94 -17.24
N PRO A 61 -17.75 6.10 -17.31
CA PRO A 61 -17.99 7.06 -18.37
C PRO A 61 -17.81 6.40 -19.74
N SER A 62 -18.83 6.52 -20.59
CA SER A 62 -18.79 6.05 -21.98
C SER A 62 -19.20 7.18 -22.92
N ASP A 63 -18.56 7.24 -24.08
CA ASP A 63 -18.93 8.13 -25.17
C ASP A 63 -19.21 7.27 -26.41
N ALA A 64 -20.30 7.56 -27.11
CA ALA A 64 -20.63 6.91 -28.38
C ALA A 64 -19.49 7.02 -29.40
N ALA A 65 -18.71 8.09 -29.36
CA ALA A 65 -17.53 8.25 -30.22
C ALA A 65 -16.37 7.29 -29.88
N THR A 66 -16.37 6.74 -28.66
CA THR A 66 -15.31 5.86 -28.15
C THR A 66 -15.67 4.37 -28.19
N VAL A 67 -16.92 4.04 -28.52
CA VAL A 67 -17.39 2.65 -28.60
C VAL A 67 -17.17 2.12 -30.02
N ASP A 68 -16.88 0.82 -30.13
CA ASP A 68 -16.72 0.14 -31.42
C ASP A 68 -17.97 0.39 -32.32
N PRO A 69 -17.79 0.93 -33.54
CA PRO A 69 -18.89 1.18 -34.48
C PRO A 69 -19.72 -0.08 -34.79
N LEU A 70 -19.13 -1.28 -34.68
CA LEU A 70 -19.83 -2.54 -34.85
C LEU A 70 -20.96 -2.69 -33.83
N LEU A 71 -20.73 -2.34 -32.56
CA LEU A 71 -21.75 -2.45 -31.52
C LEU A 71 -22.91 -1.51 -31.83
N ALA A 72 -22.63 -0.25 -32.16
CA ALA A 72 -23.66 0.73 -32.52
C ALA A 72 -24.52 0.25 -33.71
N ARG A 73 -23.87 -0.21 -34.79
CA ARG A 73 -24.56 -0.76 -35.97
C ARG A 73 -25.40 -1.98 -35.63
N MET A 74 -24.88 -2.86 -34.77
CA MET A 74 -25.58 -4.09 -34.36
C MET A 74 -26.79 -3.80 -33.46
N VAL A 75 -26.66 -2.89 -32.49
CA VAL A 75 -27.76 -2.41 -31.65
C VAL A 75 -28.86 -1.85 -32.54
N ILE A 76 -28.54 -0.93 -33.44
CA ILE A 76 -29.53 -0.30 -34.34
C ILE A 76 -30.20 -1.35 -35.22
N ALA A 77 -29.43 -2.22 -35.89
CA ALA A 77 -30.01 -3.21 -36.80
C ALA A 77 -30.95 -4.24 -36.12
N VAL A 78 -30.72 -4.52 -34.84
CA VAL A 78 -31.41 -5.58 -34.09
C VAL A 78 -32.49 -5.04 -33.15
N GLU A 79 -32.33 -3.85 -32.58
CA GLU A 79 -33.30 -3.19 -31.70
C GLU A 79 -34.23 -2.22 -32.44
N ASP A 80 -33.70 -1.41 -33.38
CA ASP A 80 -34.42 -0.26 -33.92
C ASP A 80 -33.93 0.11 -35.34
N ARG A 81 -34.45 -0.60 -36.35
CA ARG A 81 -33.99 -0.46 -37.75
C ARG A 81 -34.22 0.94 -38.34
N HIS A 82 -35.24 1.65 -37.86
CA HIS A 82 -35.57 2.99 -38.34
C HIS A 82 -35.00 4.09 -37.44
N PHE A 83 -34.05 3.77 -36.55
CA PHE A 83 -33.55 4.67 -35.51
C PHE A 83 -33.17 6.08 -35.99
N TYR A 84 -32.64 6.23 -37.20
CA TYR A 84 -32.24 7.55 -37.71
C TYR A 84 -33.38 8.34 -38.34
N LEU A 85 -34.50 7.69 -38.65
CA LEU A 85 -35.65 8.24 -39.36
C LEU A 85 -36.87 8.43 -38.45
N ASP A 86 -36.99 7.66 -37.37
CA ASP A 86 -38.13 7.75 -36.47
C ASP A 86 -38.08 9.05 -35.63
N PRO A 87 -39.23 9.66 -35.29
CA PRO A 87 -39.29 10.85 -34.42
C PRO A 87 -39.09 10.55 -32.93
N GLY A 88 -38.53 9.40 -32.55
CA GLY A 88 -38.44 8.89 -31.18
C GLY A 88 -39.38 7.69 -30.95
N VAL A 89 -40.37 7.51 -31.81
CA VAL A 89 -41.31 6.38 -31.81
C VAL A 89 -41.49 5.93 -33.25
N ASP A 90 -41.48 4.62 -33.53
CA ASP A 90 -41.62 4.08 -34.90
C ASP A 90 -43.10 3.70 -35.19
N PRO A 91 -43.83 4.49 -36.01
CA PRO A 91 -45.22 4.21 -36.34
C PRO A 91 -45.40 2.91 -37.12
N LEU A 92 -44.44 2.56 -37.98
CA LEU A 92 -44.48 1.34 -38.79
C LEU A 92 -44.34 0.11 -37.88
N SER A 93 -43.44 0.18 -36.89
CA SER A 93 -43.30 -0.89 -35.89
C SER A 93 -44.52 -1.03 -34.99
N ILE A 94 -45.19 0.07 -34.62
CA ILE A 94 -46.45 0.04 -33.86
C ILE A 94 -47.56 -0.62 -34.68
N LEU A 95 -47.76 -0.22 -35.93
CA LEU A 95 -48.76 -0.78 -36.83
C LEU A 95 -48.55 -2.29 -37.00
N ARG A 96 -47.31 -2.70 -37.31
CA ARG A 96 -46.93 -4.11 -37.45
C ARG A 96 -47.17 -4.92 -36.17
N ALA A 97 -46.75 -4.40 -35.02
CA ALA A 97 -46.95 -5.10 -33.74
C ALA A 97 -48.44 -5.21 -33.38
N SER A 98 -49.24 -4.19 -33.68
CA SER A 98 -50.69 -4.19 -33.44
C SER A 98 -51.40 -5.21 -34.33
N ALA A 99 -51.06 -5.26 -35.62
CA ALA A 99 -51.59 -6.27 -36.53
C ALA A 99 -51.24 -7.70 -36.08
N GLN A 100 -50.02 -7.93 -35.62
CA GLN A 100 -49.58 -9.24 -35.10
C GLN A 100 -50.30 -9.61 -33.79
N LEU A 101 -50.51 -8.65 -32.88
CA LEU A 101 -51.26 -8.88 -31.65
C LEU A 101 -52.71 -9.29 -31.94
N LEU A 102 -53.36 -8.61 -32.89
CA LEU A 102 -54.72 -8.92 -33.32
C LEU A 102 -54.80 -10.32 -33.96
N ALA A 103 -53.83 -10.68 -34.79
CA ALA A 103 -53.78 -11.98 -35.45
C ALA A 103 -53.48 -13.14 -34.48
N ALA A 104 -52.48 -12.97 -33.61
CA ALA A 104 -51.98 -14.05 -32.76
C ALA A 104 -52.64 -14.11 -31.37
N ARG A 105 -53.43 -13.08 -30.99
CA ARG A 105 -54.04 -12.91 -29.67
C ARG A 105 -53.07 -12.92 -28.47
N HIS A 106 -51.77 -12.78 -28.74
CA HIS A 106 -50.71 -12.59 -27.75
C HIS A 106 -49.62 -11.71 -28.35
N VAL A 107 -48.75 -11.14 -27.51
CA VAL A 107 -47.68 -10.25 -27.97
C VAL A 107 -46.60 -11.05 -28.70
N VAL A 108 -46.49 -10.85 -30.02
CA VAL A 108 -45.50 -11.53 -30.88
C VAL A 108 -44.21 -10.71 -31.03
N SER A 109 -44.31 -9.38 -31.08
CA SER A 109 -43.15 -8.51 -31.28
C SER A 109 -43.26 -7.19 -30.51
N GLY A 110 -42.09 -6.59 -30.23
CA GLY A 110 -42.00 -5.28 -29.61
C GLY A 110 -42.17 -4.14 -30.61
N ALA A 111 -42.60 -2.99 -30.10
CA ALA A 111 -42.71 -1.72 -30.82
C ALA A 111 -41.93 -0.58 -30.12
N SER A 112 -41.02 -0.90 -29.20
CA SER A 112 -40.26 0.13 -28.46
C SER A 112 -38.99 0.48 -29.24
N THR A 113 -38.76 1.76 -29.50
CA THR A 113 -37.55 2.31 -30.10
C THR A 113 -36.41 2.40 -29.08
N LEU A 114 -35.18 2.63 -29.55
CA LEU A 114 -34.04 2.94 -28.65
C LEU A 114 -34.32 4.20 -27.82
N THR A 115 -34.95 5.20 -28.41
CA THR A 115 -35.32 6.45 -27.73
C THR A 115 -36.30 6.19 -26.57
N MET A 116 -37.32 5.35 -26.76
CA MET A 116 -38.21 4.91 -25.68
C MET A 116 -37.46 4.12 -24.60
N GLN A 117 -36.49 3.28 -24.99
CA GLN A 117 -35.66 2.58 -24.02
C GLN A 117 -34.83 3.57 -23.18
N VAL A 118 -34.24 4.61 -23.79
CA VAL A 118 -33.49 5.65 -23.06
C VAL A 118 -34.38 6.36 -22.04
N THR A 119 -35.60 6.75 -22.44
CA THR A 119 -36.57 7.35 -21.52
C THR A 119 -36.82 6.47 -20.30
N ARG A 120 -37.05 5.17 -20.51
CA ARG A 120 -37.26 4.20 -19.43
C ARG A 120 -36.05 4.08 -18.50
N LEU A 121 -34.85 4.15 -19.06
CA LEU A 121 -33.61 4.06 -18.29
C LEU A 121 -33.36 5.31 -17.45
N LEU A 122 -33.70 6.49 -17.98
CA LEU A 122 -33.64 7.77 -17.27
C LEU A 122 -34.70 7.84 -16.15
N HIS A 123 -35.91 7.35 -16.42
CA HIS A 123 -37.06 7.40 -15.53
C HIS A 123 -37.71 6.01 -15.32
N PRO A 124 -37.12 5.15 -14.47
CA PRO A 124 -37.68 3.83 -14.22
C PRO A 124 -39.06 3.91 -13.57
N ALA A 125 -40.04 3.20 -14.14
CA ALA A 125 -41.41 3.17 -13.66
C ALA A 125 -42.06 1.77 -13.84
N PRO A 126 -43.17 1.46 -13.12
CA PRO A 126 -43.86 0.18 -13.26
C PRO A 126 -44.34 -0.10 -14.69
N ARG A 127 -44.33 -1.38 -15.10
CA ARG A 127 -44.72 -1.79 -16.45
C ARG A 127 -46.24 -1.74 -16.67
N THR A 128 -46.76 -0.54 -16.89
CA THR A 128 -48.18 -0.30 -17.22
C THR A 128 -48.31 0.32 -18.60
N LEU A 129 -49.49 0.21 -19.22
CA LEU A 129 -49.75 0.84 -20.52
C LEU A 129 -49.65 2.37 -20.43
N ALA A 130 -50.09 2.96 -19.32
CA ALA A 130 -49.98 4.40 -19.07
C ALA A 130 -48.52 4.86 -19.04
N VAL A 131 -47.65 4.14 -18.33
CA VAL A 131 -46.20 4.41 -18.31
C VAL A 131 -45.60 4.24 -19.70
N LYS A 132 -46.05 3.26 -20.49
CA LYS A 132 -45.54 3.08 -21.86
C LYS A 132 -45.95 4.24 -22.79
N LEU A 133 -47.13 4.82 -22.62
CA LEU A 133 -47.55 6.02 -23.34
C LEU A 133 -46.73 7.24 -22.90
N ASP A 134 -46.46 7.36 -21.60
CA ASP A 134 -45.56 8.37 -21.06
C ASP A 134 -44.12 8.22 -21.59
N GLU A 135 -43.61 6.99 -21.69
CA GLU A 135 -42.30 6.68 -22.31
C GLU A 135 -42.25 7.16 -23.76
N ALA A 136 -43.33 6.93 -24.54
CA ALA A 136 -43.42 7.34 -25.94
C ALA A 136 -43.44 8.87 -26.08
N PHE A 137 -44.19 9.56 -25.21
CA PHE A 137 -44.25 11.02 -25.22
C PHE A 137 -42.89 11.65 -24.92
N HIS A 138 -42.23 11.20 -23.86
CA HIS A 138 -40.89 11.67 -23.50
C HIS A 138 -39.84 11.27 -24.55
N ALA A 139 -40.02 10.16 -25.26
CA ALA A 139 -39.13 9.78 -26.37
C ALA A 139 -39.22 10.78 -27.53
N LEU A 140 -40.42 11.26 -27.87
CA LEU A 140 -40.59 12.32 -28.86
C LEU A 140 -39.89 13.61 -28.41
N ALA A 141 -40.06 14.01 -27.14
CA ALA A 141 -39.40 15.19 -26.58
C ALA A 141 -37.86 15.04 -26.57
N LEU A 142 -37.33 13.86 -26.21
CA LEU A 142 -35.90 13.56 -26.24
C LEU A 142 -35.34 13.70 -27.66
N ASN A 143 -36.08 13.24 -28.67
CA ASN A 143 -35.69 13.30 -30.08
C ASN A 143 -35.67 14.72 -30.64
N GLU A 144 -36.48 15.62 -30.08
CA GLU A 144 -36.49 17.04 -30.45
C GLU A 144 -35.27 17.78 -29.87
N HIS A 145 -34.93 17.50 -28.61
CA HIS A 145 -33.86 18.21 -27.90
C HIS A 145 -32.44 17.66 -28.14
N TYR A 146 -32.31 16.38 -28.50
CA TYR A 146 -31.02 15.71 -28.61
C TYR A 146 -30.85 15.01 -29.96
N SER A 147 -29.64 15.08 -30.50
CA SER A 147 -29.30 14.34 -31.72
C SER A 147 -29.38 12.82 -31.52
N LYS A 148 -29.64 12.07 -32.58
CA LYS A 148 -29.63 10.60 -32.56
C LYS A 148 -28.32 10.02 -32.00
N ALA A 149 -27.18 10.66 -32.28
CA ALA A 149 -25.90 10.28 -31.72
C ALA A 149 -25.86 10.46 -30.19
N ALA A 150 -26.39 11.57 -29.67
CA ALA A 150 -26.50 11.80 -28.23
C ALA A 150 -27.43 10.77 -27.57
N ILE A 151 -28.59 10.48 -28.16
CA ILE A 151 -29.55 9.48 -27.66
C ILE A 151 -28.90 8.09 -27.61
N LEU A 152 -28.17 7.70 -28.65
CA LEU A 152 -27.41 6.46 -28.66
C LEU A 152 -26.34 6.45 -27.54
N GLY A 153 -25.63 7.56 -27.33
CA GLY A 153 -24.68 7.71 -26.23
C GLY A 153 -25.32 7.54 -24.85
N MET A 154 -26.53 8.08 -24.65
CA MET A 154 -27.30 7.87 -23.42
C MET A 154 -27.64 6.39 -23.23
N TRP A 155 -28.08 5.70 -24.29
CA TRP A 155 -28.37 4.26 -24.23
C TRP A 155 -27.11 3.47 -23.86
N LEU A 156 -25.99 3.73 -24.54
CA LEU A 156 -24.69 3.08 -24.28
C LEU A 156 -24.18 3.35 -22.85
N SER A 157 -24.61 4.44 -22.22
CA SER A 157 -24.25 4.81 -20.84
C SER A 157 -25.16 4.20 -19.76
N LEU A 158 -26.40 3.82 -20.12
CA LEU A 158 -27.45 3.47 -19.15
C LEU A 158 -27.96 2.04 -19.30
N ALA A 159 -27.68 1.36 -20.41
CA ALA A 159 -28.19 0.01 -20.64
C ALA A 159 -27.67 -0.98 -19.59
N PRO A 160 -28.52 -1.88 -19.04
CA PRO A 160 -28.11 -2.84 -18.03
C PRO A 160 -27.53 -4.12 -18.66
N PHE A 161 -26.42 -4.62 -18.11
CA PHE A 161 -25.71 -5.80 -18.64
C PHE A 161 -25.55 -6.96 -17.66
N GLY A 162 -26.38 -6.99 -16.61
CA GLY A 162 -26.43 -8.06 -15.60
C GLY A 162 -25.89 -7.64 -14.24
N GLY A 163 -26.57 -8.09 -13.17
CA GLY A 163 -26.27 -7.65 -11.80
C GLY A 163 -26.30 -6.13 -11.68
N ASN A 164 -25.22 -5.54 -11.18
CA ASN A 164 -25.06 -4.10 -11.03
C ASN A 164 -24.22 -3.44 -12.16
N LEU A 165 -24.07 -4.08 -13.32
CA LEU A 165 -23.37 -3.50 -14.48
C LEU A 165 -24.31 -2.59 -15.28
N VAL A 166 -23.96 -1.31 -15.38
CA VAL A 166 -24.70 -0.29 -16.12
C VAL A 166 -23.78 0.41 -17.11
N GLY A 167 -24.21 0.46 -18.37
CA GLY A 167 -23.43 1.02 -19.46
C GLY A 167 -22.40 0.05 -20.05
N VAL A 168 -22.11 0.26 -21.33
CA VAL A 168 -21.28 -0.61 -22.17
C VAL A 168 -19.84 -0.65 -21.69
N GLU A 169 -19.27 0.48 -21.26
CA GLU A 169 -17.88 0.54 -20.80
C GLU A 169 -17.67 -0.40 -19.60
N ALA A 170 -18.49 -0.27 -18.56
CA ALA A 170 -18.43 -1.16 -17.39
C ALA A 170 -18.67 -2.63 -17.77
N ALA A 171 -19.64 -2.89 -18.64
CA ALA A 171 -19.97 -4.24 -19.09
C ALA A 171 -18.83 -4.91 -19.87
N SER A 172 -18.18 -4.19 -20.77
CA SER A 172 -17.05 -4.72 -21.55
C SER A 172 -15.87 -5.09 -20.66
N HIS A 173 -15.48 -4.20 -19.72
CA HIS A 173 -14.42 -4.52 -18.75
C HIS A 173 -14.79 -5.72 -17.89
N ALA A 174 -16.04 -5.78 -17.40
CA ALA A 174 -16.49 -6.87 -16.53
C ALA A 174 -16.62 -8.21 -17.26
N TRP A 175 -17.10 -8.26 -18.51
CA TRP A 175 -17.31 -9.54 -19.21
C TRP A 175 -16.12 -9.99 -20.05
N PHE A 176 -15.32 -9.07 -20.56
CA PHE A 176 -14.26 -9.36 -21.55
C PHE A 176 -12.85 -8.96 -21.07
N GLY A 177 -12.75 -8.17 -19.99
CA GLY A 177 -11.47 -7.72 -19.46
C GLY A 177 -10.80 -6.59 -20.26
N HIS A 178 -11.51 -6.01 -21.23
CA HIS A 178 -11.06 -4.85 -22.00
C HIS A 178 -12.23 -3.90 -22.30
N GLY A 179 -11.89 -2.66 -22.67
CA GLY A 179 -12.89 -1.65 -23.01
C GLY A 179 -13.60 -1.91 -24.35
N PRO A 180 -14.70 -1.19 -24.62
CA PRO A 180 -15.58 -1.39 -25.77
C PRO A 180 -15.05 -0.84 -27.09
N GLN A 181 -13.80 -0.35 -27.15
CA GLN A 181 -13.21 0.25 -28.35
C GLN A 181 -12.90 -0.77 -29.45
N ARG A 182 -12.77 -2.06 -29.09
CA ARG A 182 -12.41 -3.15 -30.01
C ARG A 182 -13.17 -4.42 -29.64
N LEU A 183 -14.46 -4.48 -29.97
CA LEU A 183 -15.32 -5.62 -29.66
C LEU A 183 -15.34 -6.58 -30.84
N SER A 184 -15.13 -7.86 -30.58
CA SER A 184 -15.42 -8.89 -31.57
C SER A 184 -16.93 -8.98 -31.84
N PRO A 185 -17.36 -9.50 -33.01
CA PRO A 185 -18.78 -9.68 -33.29
C PRO A 185 -19.51 -10.52 -32.24
N ALA A 186 -18.84 -11.52 -31.65
CA ALA A 186 -19.41 -12.34 -30.58
C ALA A 186 -19.64 -11.54 -29.28
N GLU A 187 -18.71 -10.66 -28.91
CA GLU A 187 -18.79 -9.82 -27.72
C GLU A 187 -19.85 -8.73 -27.89
N ALA A 188 -19.87 -8.05 -29.04
CA ALA A 188 -20.89 -7.07 -29.36
C ALA A 188 -22.30 -7.69 -29.34
N ALA A 189 -22.48 -8.85 -29.99
CA ALA A 189 -23.75 -9.54 -30.01
C ALA A 189 -24.21 -10.01 -28.63
N LEU A 190 -23.26 -10.38 -27.76
CA LEU A 190 -23.58 -10.76 -26.40
C LEU A 190 -24.08 -9.55 -25.61
N LEU A 191 -23.41 -8.40 -25.69
CA LEU A 191 -23.87 -7.17 -25.03
C LEU A 191 -25.29 -6.79 -25.46
N VAL A 192 -25.59 -6.80 -26.76
CA VAL A 192 -26.95 -6.56 -27.28
C VAL A 192 -27.96 -7.55 -26.72
N ALA A 193 -27.59 -8.83 -26.63
CA ALA A 193 -28.46 -9.86 -26.06
C ALA A 193 -28.73 -9.63 -24.56
N LEU A 194 -27.71 -9.26 -23.78
CA LEU A 194 -27.81 -9.04 -22.34
C LEU A 194 -28.77 -7.90 -21.98
N CYS A 195 -28.74 -6.78 -22.73
CA CYS A 195 -29.61 -5.63 -22.49
C CYS A 195 -31.11 -6.00 -22.40
N ARG A 196 -31.54 -6.97 -23.20
CA ARG A 196 -32.95 -7.37 -23.28
C ARG A 196 -33.45 -8.02 -22.00
N ARG A 197 -32.64 -8.90 -21.41
CA ARG A 197 -33.00 -9.74 -20.25
C ARG A 197 -31.76 -10.03 -19.40
N PRO A 198 -31.20 -9.01 -18.72
CA PRO A 198 -29.87 -9.09 -18.12
C PRO A 198 -29.75 -10.20 -17.06
N ALA A 199 -30.77 -10.42 -16.23
CA ALA A 199 -30.76 -11.48 -15.22
C ALA A 199 -30.92 -12.89 -15.82
N ALA A 200 -31.87 -13.06 -16.76
CA ALA A 200 -32.16 -14.36 -17.37
C ALA A 200 -31.11 -14.81 -18.40
N LEU A 201 -30.27 -13.88 -18.86
CA LEU A 201 -29.21 -14.13 -19.84
C LEU A 201 -27.82 -13.96 -19.25
N ASP A 202 -27.68 -13.84 -17.92
CA ASP A 202 -26.37 -13.76 -17.26
C ASP A 202 -25.50 -14.97 -17.67
N PRO A 203 -24.37 -14.77 -18.37
CA PRO A 203 -23.53 -15.85 -18.88
C PRO A 203 -22.91 -16.73 -17.79
N ALA A 204 -22.69 -16.20 -16.59
CA ALA A 204 -22.12 -16.93 -15.48
C ALA A 204 -23.14 -17.89 -14.83
N VAL A 205 -24.43 -17.58 -14.93
CA VAL A 205 -25.52 -18.38 -14.35
C VAL A 205 -26.20 -19.25 -15.41
N HIS A 206 -26.46 -18.70 -16.59
CA HIS A 206 -27.25 -19.30 -17.68
C HIS A 206 -26.48 -19.32 -19.02
N PRO A 207 -25.30 -19.97 -19.11
CA PRO A 207 -24.42 -19.89 -20.27
C PRO A 207 -25.09 -20.36 -21.58
N ARG A 208 -25.90 -21.42 -21.54
CA ARG A 208 -26.62 -21.93 -22.72
C ARG A 208 -27.65 -20.92 -23.24
N ALA A 209 -28.42 -20.30 -22.34
CA ALA A 209 -29.43 -19.30 -22.70
C ALA A 209 -28.78 -18.03 -23.26
N ALA A 210 -27.69 -17.58 -22.64
CA ALA A 210 -26.89 -16.45 -23.10
C ALA A 210 -26.32 -16.70 -24.50
N MET A 211 -25.73 -17.89 -24.73
CA MET A 211 -25.16 -18.27 -26.02
C MET A 211 -26.23 -18.35 -27.12
N ALA A 212 -27.40 -18.95 -26.84
CA ALA A 212 -28.51 -18.99 -27.78
C ALA A 212 -29.11 -17.59 -28.07
N ALA A 213 -29.11 -16.69 -27.09
CA ALA A 213 -29.56 -15.31 -27.29
C ALA A 213 -28.55 -14.51 -28.15
N ARG A 214 -27.25 -14.63 -27.86
CA ARG A 214 -26.16 -14.04 -28.66
C ARG A 214 -26.22 -14.54 -30.11
N ASN A 215 -26.35 -15.84 -30.35
CA ASN A 215 -26.37 -16.38 -31.72
C ASN A 215 -27.59 -15.88 -32.52
N ARG A 216 -28.73 -15.67 -31.86
CA ARG A 216 -29.88 -15.00 -32.51
C ARG A 216 -29.58 -13.55 -32.91
N VAL A 217 -28.86 -12.81 -32.08
CA VAL A 217 -28.40 -11.45 -32.42
C VAL A 217 -27.42 -11.50 -33.60
N LEU A 218 -26.47 -12.43 -33.59
CA LEU A 218 -25.51 -12.61 -34.69
C LEU A 218 -26.22 -12.91 -36.03
N ALA A 219 -27.18 -13.84 -36.02
CA ALA A 219 -27.98 -14.18 -37.21
C ALA A 219 -28.79 -12.97 -37.72
N ALA A 220 -29.41 -12.21 -36.82
CA ALA A 220 -30.14 -10.99 -37.18
C ALA A 220 -29.21 -9.91 -37.75
N ALA A 221 -28.02 -9.74 -37.18
CA ALA A 221 -27.00 -8.81 -37.66
C ALA A 221 -26.47 -9.19 -39.05
N ALA A 222 -26.26 -10.48 -39.31
CA ALA A 222 -25.86 -11.00 -40.61
C ALA A 222 -26.96 -10.77 -41.67
N ALA A 223 -28.21 -11.06 -41.33
CA ALA A 223 -29.37 -10.82 -42.21
C ALA A 223 -29.55 -9.32 -42.55
N ALA A 224 -29.15 -8.43 -41.65
CA ALA A 224 -29.13 -6.98 -41.86
C ALA A 224 -27.84 -6.46 -42.55
N GLY A 225 -26.93 -7.35 -42.97
CA GLY A 225 -25.67 -6.96 -43.63
C GLY A 225 -24.64 -6.28 -42.71
N VAL A 226 -24.80 -6.35 -41.39
CA VAL A 226 -23.88 -5.73 -40.43
C VAL A 226 -22.56 -6.50 -40.36
N ILE A 227 -22.62 -7.83 -40.45
CA ILE A 227 -21.47 -8.75 -40.43
C ILE A 227 -21.53 -9.73 -41.61
N SER A 228 -20.36 -10.22 -42.05
CA SER A 228 -20.28 -11.22 -43.12
C SER A 228 -20.64 -12.63 -42.63
N GLY A 229 -21.01 -13.52 -43.56
CA GLY A 229 -21.27 -14.93 -43.22
C GLY A 229 -20.05 -15.67 -42.64
N ALA A 230 -18.83 -15.27 -43.03
CA ALA A 230 -17.60 -15.80 -42.43
C ALA A 230 -17.44 -15.33 -40.97
N ALA A 231 -17.70 -14.05 -40.69
CA ALA A 231 -17.67 -13.48 -39.34
C ALA A 231 -18.75 -14.11 -38.44
N LEU A 232 -19.93 -14.39 -38.98
CA LEU A 232 -21.00 -15.12 -38.27
C LEU A 232 -20.52 -16.48 -37.78
N ARG A 233 -20.01 -17.33 -38.69
CA ARG A 233 -19.52 -18.68 -38.33
C ARG A 233 -18.41 -18.65 -37.28
N HIS A 234 -17.47 -17.71 -37.42
CA HIS A 234 -16.39 -17.56 -36.43
C HIS A 234 -16.91 -17.09 -35.08
N ALA A 235 -17.87 -16.15 -35.06
CA ALA A 235 -18.45 -15.62 -33.83
C ALA A 235 -19.32 -16.65 -33.09
N GLU A 236 -20.08 -17.48 -33.81
CA GLU A 236 -20.92 -18.53 -33.23
C GLU A 236 -20.09 -19.63 -32.55
N ALA A 237 -18.90 -19.92 -33.09
CA ALA A 237 -17.97 -20.90 -32.52
C ALA A 237 -17.34 -20.46 -31.19
N ARG A 238 -17.34 -19.16 -30.85
CA ARG A 238 -16.78 -18.67 -29.59
C ARG A 238 -17.72 -19.00 -28.42
N ALA A 239 -17.16 -19.37 -27.27
CA ALA A 239 -17.93 -19.52 -26.04
C ALA A 239 -18.35 -18.15 -25.46
N VAL A 240 -19.39 -18.14 -24.62
CA VAL A 240 -19.72 -16.97 -23.77
C VAL A 240 -18.84 -16.98 -22.50
N PRO A 241 -18.52 -15.82 -21.92
CA PRO A 241 -17.71 -15.74 -20.71
C PRO A 241 -18.42 -16.43 -19.53
N GLY A 242 -17.70 -17.28 -18.79
CA GLY A 242 -18.27 -18.01 -17.64
C GLY A 242 -18.19 -17.28 -16.29
N ARG A 243 -17.47 -16.15 -16.24
CA ARG A 243 -17.33 -15.33 -15.02
C ARG A 243 -17.02 -13.89 -15.38
N ARG A 244 -17.30 -12.98 -14.45
CA ARG A 244 -16.91 -11.57 -14.56
C ARG A 244 -15.48 -11.34 -14.08
N HIS A 245 -14.78 -10.45 -14.76
CA HIS A 245 -13.55 -9.82 -14.29
C HIS A 245 -13.89 -8.86 -13.15
N ARG A 246 -13.06 -8.86 -12.11
CA ARG A 246 -13.18 -7.89 -11.01
C ARG A 246 -12.58 -6.57 -11.46
N PHE A 247 -13.23 -5.47 -11.10
CA PHE A 247 -12.63 -4.16 -11.29
C PHE A 247 -11.39 -4.03 -10.42
N MET A 248 -10.35 -3.44 -11.00
CA MET A 248 -9.05 -3.30 -10.36
C MET A 248 -9.13 -2.30 -9.19
N VAL A 249 -8.52 -2.66 -8.06
CA VAL A 249 -8.31 -1.79 -6.90
C VAL A 249 -6.88 -1.98 -6.41
N LEU A 250 -5.97 -1.16 -6.94
CA LEU A 250 -4.58 -1.06 -6.48
C LEU A 250 -4.47 -0.09 -5.31
N ALA A 251 -3.42 -0.27 -4.49
CA ALA A 251 -3.20 0.50 -3.27
C ALA A 251 -4.49 0.78 -2.46
N PRO A 252 -5.33 -0.24 -2.14
CA PRO A 252 -6.67 -0.03 -1.58
C PRO A 252 -6.66 0.77 -0.28
N GLN A 253 -5.61 0.62 0.53
CA GLN A 253 -5.43 1.36 1.79
C GLN A 253 -5.31 2.89 1.59
N VAL A 254 -5.07 3.34 0.36
CA VAL A 254 -5.09 4.75 -0.02
C VAL A 254 -6.29 5.07 -0.89
N THR A 255 -6.51 4.32 -1.97
CA THR A 255 -7.48 4.66 -3.02
C THR A 255 -8.94 4.63 -2.54
N VAL A 256 -9.25 3.84 -1.52
CA VAL A 256 -10.60 3.81 -0.91
C VAL A 256 -11.00 5.18 -0.35
N HIS A 257 -10.05 5.96 0.14
CA HIS A 257 -10.31 7.25 0.80
C HIS A 257 -10.18 8.47 -0.13
N LEU A 258 -9.88 8.26 -1.42
CA LEU A 258 -9.67 9.37 -2.37
C LEU A 258 -10.99 9.84 -3.02
N PRO A 259 -11.12 11.12 -3.38
CA PRO A 259 -12.27 11.59 -4.16
C PRO A 259 -12.28 10.98 -5.58
N ALA A 260 -13.44 11.06 -6.25
CA ALA A 260 -13.53 10.70 -7.66
C ALA A 260 -12.63 11.58 -8.54
N GLY A 261 -11.98 10.95 -9.53
CA GLY A 261 -11.05 11.65 -10.42
C GLY A 261 -9.68 11.92 -9.81
N ALA A 262 -9.39 11.45 -8.59
CA ALA A 262 -8.11 11.70 -7.94
C ALA A 262 -6.93 11.19 -8.79
N ARG A 263 -5.94 12.07 -9.00
CA ARG A 263 -4.68 11.73 -9.68
C ARG A 263 -3.60 11.48 -8.64
N THR A 264 -3.08 10.26 -8.63
CA THR A 264 -2.10 9.79 -7.66
C THR A 264 -0.71 9.67 -8.26
N THR A 265 0.29 9.52 -7.41
CA THR A 265 1.67 9.21 -7.80
C THR A 265 1.95 7.72 -7.93
N ILE A 266 0.95 6.87 -7.65
CA ILE A 266 1.06 5.41 -7.68
C ILE A 266 1.31 4.97 -9.12
N ASP A 267 2.31 4.12 -9.27
CA ASP A 267 2.65 3.46 -10.52
C ASP A 267 1.92 2.12 -10.56
N GLY A 268 0.87 2.02 -11.38
CA GLY A 268 -0.04 0.87 -11.39
C GLY A 268 0.66 -0.48 -11.64
N PRO A 269 1.48 -0.62 -12.69
CA PRO A 269 2.26 -1.83 -12.92
C PRO A 269 3.18 -2.20 -11.75
N LEU A 270 3.87 -1.22 -11.15
CA LEU A 270 4.74 -1.47 -9.99
C LEU A 270 3.93 -1.89 -8.76
N ASP A 271 2.84 -1.19 -8.44
CA ASP A 271 1.99 -1.51 -7.29
C ASP A 271 1.39 -2.92 -7.41
N ALA A 272 0.92 -3.29 -8.60
CA ALA A 272 0.43 -4.64 -8.88
C ALA A 272 1.54 -5.71 -8.78
N ALA A 273 2.78 -5.39 -9.16
CA ALA A 273 3.92 -6.29 -8.99
C ALA A 273 4.26 -6.48 -7.51
N ILE A 274 4.33 -5.39 -6.73
CA ILE A 274 4.57 -5.42 -5.29
C ILE A 274 3.46 -6.18 -4.56
N ALA A 275 2.19 -5.97 -4.90
CA ALA A 275 1.07 -6.69 -4.29
C ALA A 275 1.15 -8.21 -4.54
N ARG A 276 1.44 -8.63 -5.78
CA ARG A 276 1.63 -10.06 -6.11
C ARG A 276 2.81 -10.67 -5.37
N PHE A 277 3.93 -9.96 -5.28
CA PHE A 277 5.10 -10.39 -4.53
C PHE A 277 4.79 -10.52 -3.02
N ALA A 278 4.14 -9.51 -2.44
CA ALA A 278 3.75 -9.49 -1.04
C ALA A 278 2.84 -10.65 -0.67
N LEU A 279 1.85 -10.99 -1.52
CA LEU A 279 1.00 -12.17 -1.33
C LEU A 279 1.80 -13.48 -1.32
N GLY A 280 2.88 -13.56 -2.10
CA GLY A 280 3.81 -14.69 -2.07
C GLY A 280 4.53 -14.81 -0.73
N VAL A 281 5.10 -13.69 -0.24
CA VAL A 281 5.78 -13.61 1.07
C VAL A 281 4.82 -13.96 2.20
N MET A 282 3.58 -13.47 2.14
CA MET A 282 2.58 -13.67 3.19
C MET A 282 2.16 -15.14 3.39
N ARG A 283 2.34 -16.00 2.39
CA ARG A 283 2.09 -17.45 2.54
C ARG A 283 3.07 -18.13 3.50
N GLY A 284 4.26 -17.55 3.70
CA GLY A 284 5.24 -18.03 4.66
C GLY A 284 5.05 -17.48 6.08
N LEU A 285 4.19 -16.47 6.27
CA LEU A 285 3.95 -15.83 7.56
C LEU A 285 2.82 -16.53 8.35
N GLY A 286 2.92 -16.51 9.69
CA GLY A 286 1.90 -17.03 10.59
C GLY A 286 0.53 -16.36 10.42
N PRO A 287 -0.59 -17.00 10.80
CA PRO A 287 -1.96 -16.58 10.42
C PRO A 287 -2.40 -15.19 10.91
N HIS A 288 -1.74 -14.64 11.92
CA HIS A 288 -2.01 -13.31 12.50
C HIS A 288 -0.92 -12.28 12.17
N GLU A 289 0.10 -12.68 11.42
CA GLU A 289 1.19 -11.80 11.01
C GLU A 289 0.81 -11.06 9.72
N SER A 290 1.43 -9.91 9.47
CA SER A 290 1.15 -9.11 8.30
C SER A 290 2.43 -8.45 7.76
N LEU A 291 2.31 -7.87 6.58
CA LEU A 291 3.40 -7.31 5.80
C LEU A 291 3.01 -5.93 5.28
N ALA A 292 3.94 -4.98 5.38
CA ALA A 292 3.84 -3.72 4.67
C ALA A 292 5.10 -3.46 3.84
N ILE A 293 4.92 -3.06 2.59
CA ILE A 293 5.98 -2.68 1.66
C ILE A 293 5.62 -1.31 1.09
N MET A 294 6.59 -0.39 1.08
CA MET A 294 6.41 0.93 0.48
C MET A 294 7.60 1.28 -0.39
N VAL A 295 7.32 1.73 -1.61
CA VAL A 295 8.32 2.21 -2.55
C VAL A 295 8.12 3.70 -2.78
N VAL A 296 9.18 4.47 -2.59
CA VAL A 296 9.19 5.94 -2.65
C VAL A 296 10.27 6.41 -3.60
N ASP A 297 9.91 7.38 -4.43
CA ASP A 297 10.88 8.14 -5.23
C ASP A 297 11.64 9.09 -4.30
N ALA A 298 12.96 8.91 -4.19
CA ALA A 298 13.80 9.61 -3.21
C ALA A 298 13.83 11.13 -3.44
N ARG A 299 13.82 11.56 -4.70
CA ARG A 299 13.91 12.98 -5.07
C ARG A 299 12.60 13.71 -4.91
N THR A 300 11.52 13.14 -5.46
CA THR A 300 10.19 13.77 -5.46
C THR A 300 9.43 13.53 -4.15
N ARG A 301 9.76 12.47 -3.39
CA ARG A 301 9.04 12.04 -2.18
C ARG A 301 7.64 11.49 -2.48
N ALA A 302 7.41 11.13 -3.73
CA ALA A 302 6.19 10.50 -4.19
C ALA A 302 6.18 9.02 -3.80
N ILE A 303 5.07 8.55 -3.24
CA ILE A 303 4.83 7.12 -3.04
C ILE A 303 4.49 6.51 -4.40
N ARG A 304 5.28 5.53 -4.85
CA ARG A 304 5.11 4.86 -6.14
C ARG A 304 4.35 3.55 -6.03
N ALA A 305 4.53 2.83 -4.93
CA ALA A 305 3.75 1.64 -4.62
C ALA A 305 3.57 1.50 -3.10
N ILE A 306 2.44 0.93 -2.70
CA ILE A 306 2.10 0.70 -1.30
C ILE A 306 1.31 -0.60 -1.14
N TYR A 307 1.87 -1.50 -0.35
CA TYR A 307 1.19 -2.67 0.19
C TYR A 307 1.16 -2.55 1.70
N ALA A 308 0.00 -2.68 2.33
CA ALA A 308 -0.16 -2.46 3.76
C ALA A 308 -1.16 -3.47 4.34
N GLY A 309 -0.80 -4.75 4.27
CA GLY A 309 -1.66 -5.87 4.63
C GLY A 309 -2.47 -6.45 3.46
N ASP A 310 -2.97 -7.67 3.66
CA ASP A 310 -3.77 -8.40 2.68
C ASP A 310 -5.22 -7.93 2.70
N TRP A 311 -5.54 -6.99 1.80
CA TRP A 311 -6.84 -6.35 1.74
C TRP A 311 -7.98 -7.37 1.65
N GLY A 312 -8.85 -7.39 2.65
CA GLY A 312 -9.95 -8.36 2.76
C GLY A 312 -9.71 -9.48 3.79
N ASP A 313 -8.47 -9.76 4.21
CA ASP A 313 -8.21 -10.74 5.27
C ASP A 313 -8.36 -10.12 6.65
N ALA A 314 -9.52 -10.34 7.27
CA ALA A 314 -9.83 -9.88 8.61
C ALA A 314 -8.90 -10.44 9.69
N ARG A 315 -8.37 -11.67 9.53
CA ARG A 315 -7.50 -12.33 10.53
C ARG A 315 -6.15 -11.62 10.67
N ARG A 316 -5.72 -10.96 9.60
CA ARG A 316 -4.48 -10.19 9.49
C ARG A 316 -4.72 -8.68 9.49
N ALA A 317 -5.92 -8.25 9.90
CA ALA A 317 -6.37 -6.87 9.91
C ALA A 317 -6.11 -6.13 8.57
N GLY A 318 -6.33 -6.80 7.44
CA GLY A 318 -5.93 -6.32 6.11
C GLY A 318 -6.55 -5.00 5.64
N PHE A 319 -7.58 -4.52 6.33
CA PHE A 319 -8.20 -3.21 6.08
C PHE A 319 -7.45 -2.04 6.75
N VAL A 320 -6.52 -2.33 7.67
CA VAL A 320 -5.75 -1.32 8.40
C VAL A 320 -4.56 -0.87 7.55
N ASP A 321 -4.40 0.44 7.32
CA ASP A 321 -3.16 0.97 6.72
C ASP A 321 -2.00 0.88 7.72
N LEU A 322 -1.28 -0.25 7.68
CA LEU A 322 -0.13 -0.54 8.53
C LEU A 322 1.03 0.45 8.32
N THR A 323 1.06 1.18 7.19
CA THR A 323 2.08 2.23 6.98
C THR A 323 1.83 3.49 7.82
N ARG A 324 0.59 3.67 8.30
CA ARG A 324 0.17 4.76 9.19
C ARG A 324 0.09 4.34 10.65
N ALA A 325 0.20 3.04 10.94
CA ALA A 325 0.24 2.54 12.31
C ALA A 325 1.49 3.07 13.03
N VAL A 326 1.30 3.49 14.28
CA VAL A 326 2.40 3.91 15.15
C VAL A 326 3.01 2.65 15.77
N ARG A 327 4.30 2.44 15.54
CA ARG A 327 5.04 1.25 15.97
C ARG A 327 6.41 1.62 16.52
N SER A 328 7.02 0.72 17.27
CA SER A 328 8.41 0.93 17.70
C SER A 328 9.33 0.82 16.47
N PRO A 329 10.22 1.79 16.20
CA PRO A 329 11.18 1.70 15.11
C PRO A 329 12.32 0.72 15.43
N GLY A 330 12.42 0.25 16.68
CA GLY A 330 13.61 -0.45 17.16
C GLY A 330 14.89 0.33 16.85
N SER A 331 15.86 -0.35 16.24
CA SER A 331 17.14 0.24 15.82
C SER A 331 17.08 1.06 14.51
N ALA A 332 15.91 1.24 13.88
CA ALA A 332 15.81 1.96 12.60
C ALA A 332 16.12 3.47 12.70
N LEU A 333 16.13 4.04 13.90
CA LEU A 333 16.48 5.46 14.14
C LEU A 333 17.98 5.71 14.37
N LYS A 334 18.79 4.66 14.59
CA LYS A 334 20.24 4.81 14.87
C LYS A 334 20.98 5.63 13.80
N PRO A 335 20.75 5.50 12.49
CA PRO A 335 21.44 6.32 11.49
C PRO A 335 21.30 7.83 11.73
N PHE A 336 20.13 8.27 12.20
CA PHE A 336 19.85 9.69 12.45
C PHE A 336 20.49 10.16 13.76
N LEU A 337 20.51 9.32 14.80
CA LEU A 337 21.25 9.61 16.03
C LEU A 337 22.75 9.81 15.72
N TYR A 338 23.35 8.89 14.96
CA TYR A 338 24.75 8.99 14.57
C TYR A 338 24.99 10.20 13.69
N GLY A 339 24.14 10.46 12.70
CA GLY A 339 24.26 11.63 11.82
C GLY A 339 24.20 12.95 12.60
N LEU A 340 23.26 13.10 13.52
CA LEU A 340 23.17 14.30 14.36
C LEU A 340 24.37 14.44 15.30
N ALA A 341 24.83 13.34 15.90
CA ALA A 341 26.03 13.37 16.72
C ALA A 341 27.31 13.69 15.92
N PHE A 342 27.39 13.28 14.65
CA PHE A 342 28.49 13.65 13.76
C PHE A 342 28.42 15.14 13.38
N ALA A 343 27.22 15.66 13.13
CA ALA A 343 27.01 17.07 12.83
C ALA A 343 27.46 17.98 13.98
N ASP A 344 27.26 17.54 15.23
CA ASP A 344 27.65 18.27 16.44
C ASP A 344 29.09 17.96 16.90
N GLY A 345 29.84 17.14 16.15
CA GLY A 345 31.22 16.76 16.49
C GLY A 345 31.37 15.85 17.71
N LEU A 346 30.27 15.29 18.23
CA LEU A 346 30.26 14.38 19.39
C LEU A 346 30.77 12.97 19.04
N ALA A 347 30.74 12.60 17.76
CA ALA A 347 31.33 11.37 17.26
C ALA A 347 31.83 11.56 15.82
N GLN A 348 32.67 10.65 15.36
CA GLN A 348 33.14 10.61 13.97
C GLN A 348 33.07 9.17 13.45
N PRO A 349 32.92 8.95 12.13
CA PRO A 349 32.77 7.60 11.56
C PRO A 349 33.83 6.58 11.99
N HIS A 350 35.08 7.03 12.16
CA HIS A 350 36.24 6.21 12.54
C HIS A 350 36.61 6.35 14.02
N GLY A 351 35.95 7.25 14.74
CA GLY A 351 36.12 7.43 16.18
C GLY A 351 35.69 6.19 16.96
N LEU A 352 36.41 5.90 18.04
CA LEU A 352 36.13 4.77 18.91
C LEU A 352 34.96 5.09 19.86
N LEU A 353 33.99 4.20 19.89
CA LEU A 353 32.90 4.16 20.86
C LEU A 353 33.10 2.97 21.79
N THR A 354 32.75 3.15 23.05
CA THR A 354 32.88 2.12 24.08
C THR A 354 31.65 1.21 24.08
N ASP A 355 31.89 -0.08 23.85
CA ASP A 355 30.93 -1.19 23.94
C ASP A 355 31.29 -2.05 25.17
N LEU A 356 30.96 -1.54 26.36
CA LEU A 356 31.22 -2.17 27.66
C LEU A 356 29.91 -2.27 28.47
N PRO A 357 29.77 -3.29 29.35
CA PRO A 357 28.61 -3.37 30.24
C PRO A 357 28.52 -2.08 31.06
N GLY A 358 27.42 -1.36 30.88
CA GLY A 358 27.21 -0.05 31.49
C GLY A 358 25.82 0.03 32.10
N ARG A 359 25.77 0.37 33.39
CA ARG A 359 24.53 0.87 34.01
C ARG A 359 24.44 2.37 33.73
N PHE A 360 23.34 2.78 33.09
CA PHE A 360 22.99 4.17 32.90
C PHE A 360 21.97 4.57 33.98
N GLY A 361 22.46 4.70 35.22
CA GLY A 361 21.58 4.79 36.39
C GLY A 361 20.86 3.46 36.66
N GLY A 362 19.53 3.47 36.72
CA GLY A 362 18.70 2.26 36.86
C GLY A 362 18.50 1.47 35.55
N TYR A 363 18.98 1.97 34.41
CA TYR A 363 18.80 1.35 33.10
C TYR A 363 20.05 0.57 32.66
N ALA A 364 19.90 -0.73 32.44
CA ALA A 364 20.96 -1.61 31.93
C ALA A 364 20.50 -2.22 30.60
N PRO A 365 20.91 -1.66 29.44
CA PRO A 365 20.58 -2.25 28.15
C PRO A 365 21.47 -3.49 27.93
N ASP A 366 20.86 -4.67 27.81
CA ASP A 366 21.58 -5.86 27.36
C ASP A 366 21.84 -5.81 25.84
N ASP A 367 23.05 -6.18 25.44
CA ASP A 367 23.33 -6.52 24.05
C ASP A 367 22.73 -7.88 23.75
N TYR A 368 21.98 -7.98 22.65
CA TYR A 368 21.28 -9.20 22.20
C TYR A 368 22.19 -10.45 22.07
N THR A 369 23.51 -10.27 22.11
CA THR A 369 24.52 -11.34 21.98
C THR A 369 25.26 -11.68 23.28
N GLY A 370 25.02 -10.98 24.41
CA GLY A 370 25.70 -11.23 25.70
C GLY A 370 27.23 -11.10 25.68
N ARG A 371 27.80 -10.54 24.61
CA ARG A 371 29.25 -10.44 24.34
C ARG A 371 29.61 -9.01 23.94
N PHE A 372 30.14 -8.24 24.88
CA PHE A 372 30.65 -6.88 24.68
C PHE A 372 31.96 -6.91 23.86
N LYS A 373 32.13 -5.99 22.90
CA LYS A 373 33.28 -5.98 21.96
C LYS A 373 34.39 -5.00 22.33
N GLY A 374 34.26 -4.24 23.42
CA GLY A 374 35.26 -3.26 23.84
C GLY A 374 35.20 -1.98 23.00
N ALA A 375 36.33 -1.46 22.51
CA ALA A 375 36.33 -0.27 21.66
C ALA A 375 35.97 -0.63 20.21
N VAL A 376 34.93 -0.02 19.65
CA VAL A 376 34.46 -0.24 18.27
C VAL A 376 34.30 1.09 17.54
N THR A 377 34.59 1.14 16.24
CA THR A 377 34.35 2.38 15.47
C THR A 377 32.86 2.68 15.36
N ALA A 378 32.48 3.96 15.27
CA ALA A 378 31.09 4.35 15.04
C ALA A 378 30.48 3.69 13.78
N THR A 379 31.28 3.57 12.72
CA THR A 379 30.95 2.78 11.52
C THR A 379 30.59 1.34 11.85
N THR A 380 31.44 0.64 12.61
CA THR A 380 31.19 -0.75 13.00
C THR A 380 29.97 -0.88 13.90
N ALA A 381 29.83 0.02 14.87
CA ALA A 381 28.72 0.04 15.82
C ALA A 381 27.37 0.24 15.10
N LEU A 382 27.27 1.21 14.18
CA LEU A 382 26.08 1.44 13.39
C LEU A 382 25.82 0.27 12.43
N ARG A 383 26.87 -0.27 11.78
CA ARG A 383 26.71 -1.36 10.82
C ARG A 383 26.16 -2.63 11.47
N ARG A 384 26.73 -3.01 12.61
CA ARG A 384 26.32 -4.15 13.43
C ARG A 384 25.14 -3.84 14.35
N SER A 385 24.64 -2.60 14.33
CA SER A 385 23.48 -2.14 15.10
C SER A 385 23.60 -2.36 16.61
N LEU A 386 24.79 -2.20 17.19
CA LEU A 386 25.07 -2.43 18.62
C LEU A 386 24.23 -1.52 19.52
N ASN A 387 23.77 -2.02 20.67
CA ASN A 387 22.85 -1.29 21.55
C ASN A 387 23.60 -0.36 22.50
N VAL A 388 24.62 -0.86 23.19
CA VAL A 388 25.37 -0.09 24.18
C VAL A 388 25.98 1.20 23.59
N PRO A 389 26.70 1.19 22.44
CA PRO A 389 27.25 2.42 21.87
C PRO A 389 26.17 3.42 21.47
N ALA A 390 25.02 2.94 21.01
CA ALA A 390 23.90 3.81 20.66
C ALA A 390 23.27 4.48 21.89
N VAL A 391 23.13 3.75 23.01
CA VAL A 391 22.63 4.31 24.27
C VAL A 391 23.63 5.31 24.86
N ALA A 392 24.93 4.99 24.83
CA ALA A 392 25.98 5.90 25.27
C ALA A 392 25.99 7.20 24.45
N LEU A 393 25.85 7.09 23.12
CA LEU A 393 25.77 8.23 22.22
C LEU A 393 24.49 9.05 22.46
N MET A 394 23.35 8.39 22.69
CA MET A 394 22.08 9.06 23.04
C MET A 394 22.18 9.83 24.36
N ARG A 395 22.91 9.30 25.34
CA ARG A 395 23.18 10.02 26.60
C ARG A 395 24.01 11.28 26.35
N ALA A 396 25.05 11.19 25.52
CA ALA A 396 25.92 12.32 25.20
C ALA A 396 25.18 13.40 24.37
N TYR A 397 24.40 12.99 23.38
CA TYR A 397 23.64 13.90 22.52
C TYR A 397 22.41 14.52 23.24
N GLY A 398 21.76 13.75 24.10
CA GLY A 398 20.56 14.17 24.83
C GLY A 398 19.27 13.67 24.17
N PRO A 399 18.45 12.83 24.85
CA PRO A 399 17.19 12.32 24.29
C PRO A 399 16.19 13.41 23.90
N GLN A 400 16.13 14.50 24.67
CA GLN A 400 15.23 15.63 24.42
C GLN A 400 15.63 16.39 23.16
N HIS A 401 16.93 16.67 23.00
CA HIS A 401 17.47 17.29 21.79
C HIS A 401 17.23 16.42 20.55
N PHE A 402 17.38 15.09 20.68
CA PHE A 402 17.13 14.16 19.57
C PHE A 402 15.66 14.17 19.13
N ALA A 403 14.74 14.06 20.09
CA ALA A 403 13.32 14.13 19.80
C ALA A 403 12.91 15.50 19.21
N ALA A 404 13.47 16.60 19.73
CA ALA A 404 13.22 17.95 19.23
C ALA A 404 13.74 18.15 17.81
N ALA A 405 14.94 17.67 17.48
CA ALA A 405 15.50 17.74 16.13
C ALA A 405 14.63 17.01 15.10
N LEU A 406 14.17 15.80 15.42
CA LEU A 406 13.25 15.04 14.55
C LEU A 406 11.90 15.77 14.39
N ALA A 407 11.35 16.32 15.48
CA ALA A 407 10.12 17.09 15.43
C ALA A 407 10.26 18.36 14.57
N ALA A 408 11.37 19.09 14.71
CA ALA A 408 11.71 20.28 13.94
C ALA A 408 11.84 19.98 12.44
N ALA A 409 12.31 18.77 12.08
CA ALA A 409 12.35 18.26 10.72
C ALA A 409 10.98 17.74 10.20
N GLY A 410 9.92 17.80 11.01
CA GLY A 410 8.56 17.37 10.64
C GLY A 410 8.24 15.90 10.95
N VAL A 411 9.08 15.24 11.75
CA VAL A 411 8.96 13.83 12.14
C VAL A 411 8.88 13.70 13.67
N PRO A 412 7.79 14.20 14.30
CA PRO A 412 7.62 14.04 15.74
C PRO A 412 7.43 12.56 16.09
N LEU A 413 8.02 12.15 17.21
CA LEU A 413 7.86 10.81 17.77
C LEU A 413 6.63 10.75 18.67
N ALA A 414 5.97 9.60 18.69
CA ALA A 414 4.87 9.33 19.60
C ALA A 414 5.42 8.75 20.91
N LEU A 415 5.35 9.52 21.98
CA LEU A 415 5.75 9.07 23.31
C LEU A 415 4.51 8.59 24.09
N PRO A 416 4.68 7.69 25.07
CA PRO A 416 3.62 7.41 26.04
C PRO A 416 3.11 8.70 26.69
N ARG A 417 1.82 8.75 27.05
CA ARG A 417 1.22 9.94 27.67
C ARG A 417 1.98 10.31 28.95
N GLY A 418 2.36 11.58 29.07
CA GLY A 418 3.12 12.11 30.21
C GLY A 418 4.59 11.71 30.26
N ALA A 419 5.09 10.92 29.30
CA ALA A 419 6.50 10.51 29.26
C ALA A 419 7.37 11.56 28.54
N ALA A 420 8.54 11.85 29.12
CA ALA A 420 9.58 12.62 28.47
C ALA A 420 10.52 11.72 27.64
N PRO A 421 11.16 12.25 26.58
CA PRO A 421 12.23 11.54 25.88
C PRO A 421 13.33 11.08 26.85
N SER A 422 13.74 9.81 26.76
CA SER A 422 14.74 9.19 27.64
C SER A 422 15.66 8.23 26.86
N LEU A 423 16.68 7.66 27.50
CA LEU A 423 17.68 6.80 26.87
C LEU A 423 17.14 5.61 26.04
N PRO A 424 16.03 4.93 26.43
CA PRO A 424 15.41 3.89 25.61
C PRO A 424 15.07 4.32 24.18
N LEU A 425 14.96 5.61 23.91
CA LEU A 425 14.77 6.16 22.58
C LEU A 425 15.84 5.69 21.58
N ALA A 426 17.08 5.46 22.04
CA ALA A 426 18.18 4.93 21.21
C ALA A 426 17.87 3.56 20.61
N LEU A 427 16.98 2.80 21.25
CA LEU A 427 16.60 1.44 20.91
C LEU A 427 15.14 1.33 20.45
N GLY A 428 14.47 2.47 20.22
CA GLY A 428 13.08 2.50 19.76
C GLY A 428 12.04 2.57 20.87
N GLY A 429 12.37 3.10 22.05
CA GLY A 429 11.44 3.42 23.15
C GLY A 429 10.45 4.55 22.85
N ALA A 430 10.05 4.71 21.58
CA ALA A 430 9.06 5.66 21.10
C ALA A 430 8.35 5.07 19.88
N GLY A 431 7.15 5.58 19.57
CA GLY A 431 6.38 5.20 18.39
C GLY A 431 6.66 6.12 17.19
N ILE A 432 6.64 5.55 15.99
CA ILE A 432 6.71 6.28 14.72
C ILE A 432 5.96 5.51 13.64
N THR A 433 5.52 6.19 12.58
CA THR A 433 4.89 5.54 11.43
C THR A 433 5.91 5.19 10.36
N MET A 434 5.64 4.15 9.57
CA MET A 434 6.48 3.78 8.42
C MET A 434 6.65 4.96 7.46
N ARG A 435 5.58 5.71 7.17
CA ARG A 435 5.64 6.91 6.31
C ARG A 435 6.64 7.95 6.80
N ARG A 436 6.75 8.15 8.12
CA ARG A 436 7.71 9.08 8.72
C ARG A 436 9.14 8.55 8.68
N LEU A 437 9.35 7.25 8.96
CA LEU A 437 10.65 6.62 8.79
C LEU A 437 11.12 6.73 7.34
N MET A 438 10.28 6.36 6.37
CA MET A 438 10.56 6.46 4.94
C MET A 438 10.92 7.88 4.51
N ALA A 439 10.26 8.91 5.06
CA ALA A 439 10.62 10.32 4.82
C ALA A 439 12.04 10.67 5.30
N LEU A 440 12.46 10.12 6.45
CA LEU A 440 13.82 10.28 6.97
C LEU A 440 14.85 9.59 6.06
N TYR A 441 14.59 8.34 5.65
CA TYR A 441 15.48 7.60 4.75
C TYR A 441 15.58 8.23 3.36
N ALA A 442 14.50 8.81 2.83
CA ALA A 442 14.56 9.63 1.62
C ALA A 442 15.43 10.89 1.78
N GLY A 443 15.55 11.42 3.00
CA GLY A 443 16.52 12.46 3.33
C GLY A 443 17.96 11.99 3.24
N LEU A 444 18.26 10.79 3.76
CA LEU A 444 19.61 10.19 3.64
C LEU A 444 19.96 9.90 2.18
N ALA A 445 19.01 9.37 1.41
CA ALA A 445 19.18 9.06 -0.02
C ALA A 445 19.45 10.28 -0.89
N THR A 446 19.22 11.50 -0.38
CA THR A 446 19.35 12.75 -1.14
C THR A 446 20.33 13.73 -0.49
N ASP A 447 19.82 14.73 0.25
CA ASP A 447 20.61 15.90 0.68
C ASP A 447 20.46 16.22 2.19
N GLY A 448 19.94 15.26 2.95
CA GLY A 448 19.64 15.41 4.38
C GLY A 448 18.38 16.21 4.68
N ARG A 449 17.61 16.64 3.67
CA ARG A 449 16.30 17.29 3.89
C ARG A 449 15.18 16.25 4.00
N VAL A 450 14.26 16.52 4.91
CA VAL A 450 13.08 15.70 5.19
C VAL A 450 11.85 16.44 4.69
N GLU A 451 10.97 15.70 4.04
CA GLU A 451 9.72 16.19 3.49
C GLU A 451 8.68 15.09 3.65
N ARG A 452 7.43 15.48 3.89
CA ARG A 452 6.32 14.54 3.99
C ARG A 452 6.15 13.81 2.64
N LEU A 453 6.03 12.49 2.71
CA LEU A 453 5.68 11.68 1.54
C LEU A 453 4.26 11.99 1.08
N HIS A 454 4.03 11.97 -0.22
CA HIS A 454 2.74 12.30 -0.82
C HIS A 454 2.25 11.20 -1.76
N VAL A 455 0.92 11.10 -1.88
CA VAL A 455 0.26 10.24 -2.88
C VAL A 455 -0.49 11.09 -3.90
N LEU A 456 -1.02 12.26 -3.52
CA LEU A 456 -1.66 13.15 -4.47
C LEU A 456 -0.64 14.08 -5.12
N ALA A 457 -0.76 14.24 -6.44
CA ALA A 457 0.18 15.04 -7.23
C ALA A 457 0.25 16.51 -6.78
N ALA A 458 -0.88 17.08 -6.33
CA ALA A 458 -1.06 18.50 -6.01
C ALA A 458 -0.98 18.84 -4.50
N GLU A 459 -0.18 18.13 -3.72
CA GLU A 459 0.00 18.44 -2.29
C GLU A 459 1.08 19.52 -2.04
N ALA A 460 0.77 20.53 -1.23
CA ALA A 460 1.74 21.54 -0.78
C ALA A 460 2.71 20.94 0.25
N ARG A 461 4.02 21.17 0.08
CA ARG A 461 5.05 20.47 0.84
C ARG A 461 6.15 21.42 1.31
N ARG A 462 6.65 21.17 2.52
CA ARG A 462 7.78 21.92 3.11
C ARG A 462 8.95 20.98 3.35
N ARG A 463 10.08 21.26 2.69
CA ARG A 463 11.36 20.59 2.95
C ARG A 463 12.03 21.22 4.15
N ARG A 464 12.43 20.40 5.12
CA ARG A 464 13.11 20.82 6.34
C ARG A 464 14.44 20.12 6.44
N ARG A 465 15.52 20.84 6.76
CA ARG A 465 16.84 20.22 6.89
C ARG A 465 16.93 19.48 8.21
N LEU A 466 17.35 18.21 8.18
CA LEU A 466 17.75 17.44 9.36
C LEU A 466 19.27 17.26 9.42
N LEU A 467 19.88 16.87 8.30
CA LEU A 467 21.32 16.68 8.18
C LEU A 467 21.87 17.57 7.05
N SER A 468 23.17 17.88 7.11
CA SER A 468 23.87 18.45 5.95
C SER A 468 24.07 17.37 4.87
N PRO A 469 24.28 17.76 3.60
CA PRO A 469 24.56 16.79 2.53
C PRO A 469 25.80 15.94 2.82
N ALA A 470 26.85 16.51 3.42
CA ALA A 470 28.07 15.79 3.78
C ALA A 470 27.79 14.69 4.82
N ILE A 471 27.08 15.00 5.90
CA ILE A 471 26.72 14.02 6.93
C ILE A 471 25.77 12.95 6.37
N ALA A 472 24.82 13.33 5.51
CA ALA A 472 23.95 12.36 4.84
C ALA A 472 24.76 11.38 3.97
N GLN A 473 25.78 11.86 3.25
CA GLN A 473 26.69 11.03 2.46
C GLN A 473 27.56 10.11 3.34
N GLU A 474 28.07 10.60 4.47
CA GLU A 474 28.82 9.77 5.43
C GLU A 474 27.97 8.61 5.96
N ILE A 475 26.76 8.91 6.45
CA ILE A 475 25.82 7.89 6.91
C ILE A 475 25.46 6.93 5.78
N THR A 476 25.25 7.44 4.56
CA THR A 476 25.00 6.62 3.37
C THR A 476 26.14 5.65 3.14
N GLY A 477 27.40 6.11 3.13
CA GLY A 477 28.58 5.24 2.96
C GLY A 477 28.73 4.19 4.06
N ILE A 478 28.37 4.52 5.30
CA ILE A 478 28.34 3.53 6.40
C ILE A 478 27.26 2.46 6.15
N LEU A 479 26.10 2.84 5.60
CA LEU A 479 24.98 1.92 5.36
C LEU A 479 25.08 1.15 4.03
N THR A 480 25.81 1.64 3.03
CA THR A 480 26.03 0.93 1.76
C THR A 480 26.92 -0.28 1.96
N ARG A 481 26.35 -1.47 1.77
CA ARG A 481 27.03 -2.76 1.93
C ARG A 481 26.24 -3.88 1.25
N PRO A 482 26.89 -4.99 0.86
CA PRO A 482 26.18 -6.12 0.26
C PRO A 482 25.12 -6.70 1.20
N PHE A 483 24.05 -7.23 0.63
CA PHE A 483 23.04 -7.99 1.37
C PHE A 483 23.63 -9.33 1.86
N PRO A 484 23.31 -9.76 3.10
CA PRO A 484 23.62 -11.12 3.54
C PRO A 484 22.87 -12.12 2.65
N GLY A 485 23.58 -13.10 2.08
CA GLY A 485 22.97 -14.10 1.19
C GLY A 485 22.88 -13.69 -0.29
N GLY A 486 23.40 -12.52 -0.67
CA GLY A 486 23.35 -12.01 -2.05
C GLY A 486 22.19 -11.04 -2.29
N GLY A 487 22.23 -10.33 -3.42
CA GLY A 487 21.23 -9.33 -3.78
C GLY A 487 21.84 -8.14 -4.56
N PRO A 488 21.03 -7.12 -4.88
CA PRO A 488 21.48 -5.95 -5.61
C PRO A 488 22.63 -5.20 -4.91
N ALA A 489 23.65 -4.82 -5.67
CA ALA A 489 24.79 -4.04 -5.18
C ALA A 489 24.46 -2.54 -5.10
N GLY A 490 25.25 -1.79 -4.31
CA GLY A 490 25.11 -0.33 -4.22
C GLY A 490 23.85 0.14 -3.48
N ILE A 491 23.27 -0.70 -2.63
CA ILE A 491 22.12 -0.35 -1.79
C ILE A 491 22.61 -0.01 -0.37
N ALA A 492 22.18 1.13 0.16
CA ALA A 492 22.33 1.46 1.57
C ALA A 492 21.14 0.92 2.35
N TRP A 493 21.38 0.20 3.46
CA TRP A 493 20.28 -0.39 4.22
C TRP A 493 20.50 -0.44 5.72
N LYS A 494 19.38 -0.45 6.46
CA LYS A 494 19.34 -0.58 7.92
C LYS A 494 18.13 -1.41 8.35
N THR A 495 18.36 -2.30 9.31
CA THR A 495 17.31 -3.09 9.97
C THR A 495 16.85 -2.45 11.29
N GLY A 496 15.67 -2.82 11.76
CA GLY A 496 15.16 -2.45 13.08
C GLY A 496 14.33 -3.57 13.67
N THR A 497 14.59 -3.91 14.93
CA THR A 497 13.80 -4.90 15.67
C THR A 497 13.37 -4.28 16.98
N SER A 498 12.07 -4.31 17.28
CA SER A 498 11.53 -3.82 18.55
C SER A 498 11.79 -4.81 19.70
N ALA A 499 11.72 -4.34 20.94
CA ALA A 499 11.72 -5.23 22.11
C ALA A 499 10.61 -6.30 22.02
N GLY A 500 10.93 -7.54 22.43
CA GLY A 500 9.98 -8.66 22.38
C GLY A 500 9.61 -9.13 20.97
N ASN A 501 10.39 -8.78 19.94
CA ASN A 501 10.22 -9.23 18.55
C ASN A 501 8.81 -8.99 17.96
N ARG A 502 8.23 -7.82 18.23
CA ARG A 502 6.88 -7.41 17.75
C ARG A 502 6.91 -6.80 16.35
N ASP A 503 7.92 -5.98 16.08
CA ASP A 503 8.13 -5.27 14.82
C ASP A 503 9.49 -5.63 14.22
N ASN A 504 9.49 -6.07 12.96
CA ASN A 504 10.68 -6.33 12.17
C ASN A 504 10.70 -5.40 10.95
N TRP A 505 11.69 -4.51 10.91
CA TRP A 505 11.85 -3.46 9.90
C TRP A 505 13.10 -3.70 9.05
N ALA A 506 12.99 -3.37 7.76
CA ALA A 506 14.13 -3.11 6.91
C ALA A 506 13.86 -1.89 6.02
N PHE A 507 14.82 -0.97 5.99
CA PHE A 507 14.79 0.19 5.11
C PHE A 507 16.04 0.17 4.25
N GLY A 508 15.88 0.45 2.97
CA GLY A 508 17.00 0.60 2.06
C GLY A 508 16.73 1.62 0.98
N TYR A 509 17.80 2.11 0.38
CA TYR A 509 17.73 3.10 -0.69
C TYR A 509 18.92 3.01 -1.62
N ASP A 510 18.67 3.40 -2.85
CA ASP A 510 19.67 3.67 -3.88
C ASP A 510 19.64 5.17 -4.26
N ARG A 511 20.15 5.58 -5.43
CA ARG A 511 20.11 6.99 -5.85
C ARG A 511 18.72 7.54 -6.11
N ASP A 512 17.78 6.68 -6.50
CA ASP A 512 16.49 7.09 -7.07
C ASP A 512 15.31 6.65 -6.19
N THR A 513 15.47 5.55 -5.45
CA THR A 513 14.38 4.85 -4.78
C THR A 513 14.70 4.58 -3.32
N VAL A 514 13.70 4.75 -2.47
CA VAL A 514 13.70 4.28 -1.08
C VAL A 514 12.62 3.22 -0.91
N VAL A 515 12.99 2.09 -0.30
CA VAL A 515 12.09 0.99 0.00
C VAL A 515 12.08 0.74 1.50
N GLY A 516 10.88 0.53 2.04
CA GLY A 516 10.68 0.09 3.42
C GLY A 516 9.87 -1.19 3.42
N VAL A 517 10.24 -2.08 4.34
CA VAL A 517 9.55 -3.33 4.61
C VAL A 517 9.31 -3.44 6.11
N TRP A 518 8.10 -3.87 6.48
CA TRP A 518 7.72 -4.19 7.84
C TRP A 518 7.00 -5.52 7.90
N ILE A 519 7.35 -6.33 8.89
CA ILE A 519 6.67 -7.58 9.23
C ILE A 519 6.38 -7.56 10.73
N GLY A 520 5.14 -7.88 11.08
CA GLY A 520 4.66 -7.78 12.46
C GLY A 520 3.21 -8.23 12.59
N ALA A 521 2.75 -8.43 13.82
CA ALA A 521 1.35 -8.66 14.11
C ALA A 521 0.61 -7.30 14.19
N PRO A 522 -0.53 -7.11 13.50
CA PRO A 522 -1.30 -5.87 13.54
C PRO A 522 -1.77 -5.45 14.94
N ASP A 523 -1.99 -6.40 15.85
CA ASP A 523 -2.34 -6.15 17.26
C ASP A 523 -1.13 -5.78 18.14
N GLY A 524 0.10 -5.86 17.61
CA GLY A 524 1.34 -5.64 18.37
C GLY A 524 1.77 -6.84 19.20
N GLY A 525 1.24 -8.03 18.92
CA GLY A 525 1.73 -9.31 19.44
C GLY A 525 3.16 -9.62 18.99
N ALA A 526 3.81 -10.55 19.69
CA ALA A 526 5.13 -11.03 19.32
C ALA A 526 5.05 -11.96 18.10
N LEU A 527 6.04 -11.88 17.21
CA LEU A 527 6.18 -12.78 16.06
C LEU A 527 6.57 -14.19 16.53
N ALA A 528 6.02 -15.23 15.90
CA ALA A 528 6.25 -16.62 16.27
C ALA A 528 7.34 -17.28 15.39
N GLY A 529 8.24 -18.08 15.99
CA GLY A 529 9.32 -18.76 15.26
C GLY A 529 10.59 -17.91 15.08
N GLN A 530 11.67 -18.50 14.54
CA GLN A 530 13.03 -18.00 14.83
C GLN A 530 13.36 -16.57 14.39
N PHE A 531 12.70 -15.97 13.39
CA PHE A 531 12.63 -14.50 13.12
C PHE A 531 11.43 -14.13 12.20
N ALA A 532 10.40 -14.98 12.19
CA ALA A 532 9.21 -15.19 11.33
C ALA A 532 9.15 -14.75 9.85
N LEU A 533 10.10 -13.96 9.33
CA LEU A 533 10.71 -13.95 7.99
C LEU A 533 11.40 -12.59 7.86
N ALA A 534 12.73 -12.53 8.02
CA ALA A 534 13.44 -11.26 8.19
C ALA A 534 13.12 -10.25 7.06
N ALA A 535 12.78 -9.00 7.43
CA ALA A 535 12.37 -7.96 6.47
C ALA A 535 13.48 -7.59 5.46
N LEU A 536 14.74 -7.92 5.76
CA LEU A 536 15.90 -7.56 4.94
C LEU A 536 15.99 -8.38 3.62
N PRO A 537 15.84 -9.72 3.62
CA PRO A 537 15.66 -10.49 2.38
C PRO A 537 14.53 -9.96 1.49
N VAL A 538 13.35 -9.69 2.07
CA VAL A 538 12.21 -9.11 1.34
C VAL A 538 12.59 -7.76 0.72
N LEU A 539 13.33 -6.92 1.45
CA LEU A 539 13.87 -5.66 0.93
C LEU A 539 14.82 -5.89 -0.27
N ALA A 540 15.71 -6.88 -0.18
CA ALA A 540 16.66 -7.22 -1.23
C ALA A 540 15.93 -7.68 -2.51
N ASP A 541 14.93 -8.54 -2.36
CA ASP A 541 14.07 -9.00 -3.44
C ASP A 541 13.34 -7.83 -4.10
N VAL A 542 12.77 -6.91 -3.30
CA VAL A 542 12.13 -5.68 -3.82
C VAL A 542 13.07 -4.87 -4.70
N PHE A 543 14.31 -4.64 -4.27
CA PHE A 543 15.30 -3.97 -5.13
C PHE A 543 15.68 -4.79 -6.36
N GLY A 544 15.57 -6.12 -6.32
CA GLY A 544 15.79 -6.99 -7.47
C GLY A 544 14.79 -6.79 -8.61
N PHE A 545 13.58 -6.30 -8.33
CA PHE A 545 12.56 -6.01 -9.35
C PHE A 545 12.61 -4.58 -9.88
N LEU A 546 13.28 -3.68 -9.15
CA LEU A 546 13.33 -2.25 -9.46
C LEU A 546 14.43 -1.94 -10.47
N PRO A 547 14.28 -0.88 -11.30
CA PRO A 547 15.37 -0.41 -12.14
C PRO A 547 16.61 -0.09 -11.30
N ALA A 548 17.74 -0.68 -11.64
CA ALA A 548 18.97 -0.53 -10.87
C ALA A 548 19.51 0.92 -10.92
N ALA A 549 19.61 1.57 -9.75
CA ALA A 549 20.24 2.89 -9.62
C ALA A 549 21.26 2.92 -8.47
N PRO A 550 22.30 2.06 -8.51
CA PRO A 550 23.21 1.86 -7.38
C PRO A 550 23.88 3.16 -6.92
N LEU A 551 24.05 3.27 -5.61
CA LEU A 551 24.86 4.31 -4.99
C LEU A 551 26.32 4.13 -5.38
N ALA A 552 26.98 5.24 -5.71
CA ALA A 552 28.43 5.25 -5.77
C ALA A 552 28.97 5.00 -4.36
N LEU A 553 29.81 3.98 -4.19
CA LEU A 553 30.55 3.81 -2.95
C LEU A 553 31.44 5.05 -2.78
N PRO A 554 31.34 5.81 -1.68
CA PRO A 554 32.22 6.95 -1.47
C PRO A 554 33.66 6.43 -1.46
N ARG A 555 34.51 6.99 -2.33
CA ARG A 555 35.96 6.83 -2.22
C ARG A 555 36.35 7.48 -0.89
N SER A 556 36.89 6.70 0.04
CA SER A 556 37.35 7.20 1.34
C SER A 556 38.36 8.34 1.12
N SER A 557 37.93 9.59 1.26
CA SER A 557 38.79 10.77 1.05
C SER A 557 39.46 11.26 2.32
N THR A 558 39.34 10.52 3.43
CA THR A 558 40.10 10.82 4.65
C THR A 558 40.89 9.58 5.02
N PRO A 559 42.24 9.60 4.94
CA PRO A 559 43.01 8.61 5.67
C PRO A 559 42.60 8.71 7.14
N PRO A 560 42.60 7.60 7.90
CA PRO A 560 42.40 7.70 9.33
C PRO A 560 43.49 8.65 9.83
N VAL A 561 43.11 9.84 10.30
CA VAL A 561 43.95 10.53 11.26
C VAL A 561 43.96 9.57 12.44
N LEU A 562 45.02 8.78 12.52
CA LEU A 562 45.45 8.12 13.74
C LEU A 562 45.73 9.28 14.71
N ALA A 563 44.68 9.80 15.33
CA ALA A 563 44.81 10.43 16.62
C ALA A 563 45.31 9.31 17.53
N GLU A 564 46.63 9.28 17.72
CA GLU A 564 47.29 8.54 18.76
C GLU A 564 46.72 8.98 20.11
N ALA A 565 45.63 8.34 20.49
CA ALA A 565 45.25 8.18 21.85
C ALA A 565 44.52 6.84 21.88
N LYS A 566 45.27 5.74 22.02
CA LYS A 566 44.72 4.58 22.75
C LYS A 566 44.47 5.13 24.15
N PRO A 567 43.22 5.36 24.60
CA PRO A 567 43.03 5.48 26.03
C PRO A 567 43.40 4.10 26.57
N ALA A 568 44.47 4.00 27.35
CA ALA A 568 44.73 2.77 28.08
C ALA A 568 43.47 2.45 28.87
N LEU A 569 42.79 1.35 28.54
CA LEU A 569 41.64 0.89 29.32
C LEU A 569 42.08 0.86 30.79
N PRO A 570 41.35 1.51 31.72
CA PRO A 570 41.74 1.54 33.12
C PRO A 570 41.87 0.10 33.62
N PHE A 571 42.95 -0.17 34.35
CA PHE A 571 43.13 -1.47 34.99
C PHE A 571 42.10 -1.55 36.13
N ALA A 572 41.04 -2.34 35.94
CA ALA A 572 39.90 -2.40 36.86
C ALA A 572 39.28 -3.81 36.97
N LEU A 573 38.71 -4.12 38.15
CA LEU A 573 37.97 -5.35 38.41
C LEU A 573 36.56 -5.23 37.80
N LEU A 574 36.17 -6.21 36.98
CA LEU A 574 34.88 -6.27 36.29
C LEU A 574 33.86 -7.17 36.98
N ALA A 575 34.32 -8.28 37.54
CA ALA A 575 33.48 -9.23 38.26
C ALA A 575 34.31 -9.97 39.32
N PRO A 576 33.74 -10.27 40.49
CA PRO A 576 32.47 -9.75 41.01
C PRO A 576 32.55 -8.23 41.30
N ALA A 577 31.40 -7.56 41.35
CA ALA A 577 31.35 -6.16 41.75
C ALA A 577 31.90 -6.01 43.19
N PRO A 578 32.64 -4.93 43.51
CA PRO A 578 33.11 -4.70 44.88
C PRO A 578 31.92 -4.73 45.85
N LYS A 579 32.02 -5.52 46.93
CA LYS A 579 30.97 -5.71 47.96
C LYS A 579 29.74 -6.54 47.54
N LEU A 580 29.86 -7.38 46.51
CA LEU A 580 28.79 -8.31 46.13
C LEU A 580 28.62 -9.44 47.17
N VAL A 581 27.37 -9.80 47.43
CA VAL A 581 26.97 -10.96 48.24
C VAL A 581 26.61 -12.10 47.29
N LEU A 582 27.32 -13.24 47.39
CA LEU A 582 27.12 -14.42 46.54
C LEU A 582 26.58 -15.59 47.38
N PRO A 583 25.67 -16.43 46.85
CA PRO A 583 25.23 -17.66 47.52
C PRO A 583 26.36 -18.69 47.58
N ALA A 584 26.51 -19.39 48.70
CA ALA A 584 27.48 -20.47 48.84
C ALA A 584 27.19 -21.64 47.89
N GLY A 585 28.25 -22.16 47.26
CA GLY A 585 28.21 -23.39 46.45
C GLY A 585 28.55 -23.19 44.97
N ASP A 586 28.35 -21.99 44.41
CA ASP A 586 28.63 -21.72 42.99
C ASP A 586 30.05 -21.21 42.74
N PRO A 587 30.69 -21.58 41.60
CA PRO A 587 31.95 -20.98 41.18
C PRO A 587 31.82 -19.48 40.94
N VAL A 588 32.82 -18.72 41.38
CA VAL A 588 32.87 -17.27 41.25
C VAL A 588 33.76 -16.89 40.07
N ASP A 589 33.15 -16.26 39.07
CA ASP A 589 33.84 -15.70 37.91
C ASP A 589 34.57 -14.39 38.29
N LEU A 590 35.90 -14.43 38.23
CA LEU A 590 36.78 -13.29 38.43
C LEU A 590 37.17 -12.70 37.07
N ARG A 591 36.92 -11.41 36.83
CA ARG A 591 37.22 -10.76 35.54
C ARG A 591 37.85 -9.40 35.73
N ALA A 592 38.83 -9.06 34.90
CA ALA A 592 39.48 -7.74 34.90
C ALA A 592 39.52 -7.09 33.51
N MET A 593 39.56 -5.76 33.49
CA MET A 593 39.80 -4.90 32.32
C MET A 593 41.17 -4.25 32.44
N GLY A 594 41.80 -3.91 31.31
CA GLY A 594 43.11 -3.22 31.30
C GLY A 594 44.25 -4.08 31.84
N GLY A 595 45.42 -3.48 32.09
CA GLY A 595 46.60 -4.17 32.65
C GLY A 595 47.40 -5.01 31.63
N ALA A 596 48.71 -5.11 31.86
CA ALA A 596 49.64 -5.89 31.04
C ALA A 596 49.51 -7.40 31.34
N ARG A 597 49.37 -8.22 30.30
CA ARG A 597 49.28 -9.69 30.47
C ARG A 597 50.67 -10.31 30.69
N PRO A 598 50.77 -11.44 31.40
CA PRO A 598 49.67 -12.20 32.04
C PRO A 598 49.13 -11.54 33.31
N LEU A 599 47.84 -11.73 33.59
CA LEU A 599 47.24 -11.32 34.87
C LEU A 599 47.38 -12.46 35.88
N ARG A 600 47.67 -12.11 37.14
CA ARG A 600 47.74 -13.02 38.29
C ARG A 600 46.57 -12.71 39.21
N PHE A 601 45.72 -13.69 39.43
CA PHE A 601 44.56 -13.58 40.33
C PHE A 601 44.91 -14.20 41.68
N MET A 602 44.60 -13.49 42.77
CA MET A 602 44.87 -13.92 44.13
C MET A 602 43.64 -13.75 45.02
N ILE A 603 43.40 -14.72 45.90
CA ILE A 603 42.39 -14.68 46.96
C ILE A 603 43.12 -14.79 48.29
N ASP A 604 42.94 -13.81 49.19
CA ASP A 604 43.65 -13.69 50.46
C ASP A 604 45.16 -13.92 50.30
N ASP A 605 45.72 -13.23 49.30
CA ASP A 605 47.13 -13.24 48.90
C ASP A 605 47.66 -14.61 48.41
N ARG A 606 46.76 -15.57 48.14
CA ARG A 606 47.09 -16.87 47.50
C ARG A 606 46.73 -16.86 46.02
N LEU A 607 47.68 -17.26 45.17
CA LEU A 607 47.47 -17.36 43.72
C LEU A 607 46.45 -18.45 43.39
N ILE A 608 45.52 -18.15 42.49
CA ILE A 608 44.59 -19.13 41.93
C ILE A 608 44.98 -19.51 40.50
N ALA A 609 44.55 -20.69 40.06
CA ALA A 609 44.76 -21.14 38.70
C ALA A 609 44.08 -20.19 37.69
N SER A 610 44.82 -19.75 36.68
CA SER A 610 44.30 -18.88 35.63
C SER A 610 45.06 -19.14 34.33
N ILE A 611 44.37 -18.92 33.20
CA ILE A 611 44.96 -19.10 31.87
C ILE A 611 45.65 -17.77 31.47
N PRO A 612 46.97 -17.73 31.22
CA PRO A 612 47.73 -16.50 30.96
C PRO A 612 47.19 -15.61 29.82
N ALA A 613 46.50 -16.21 28.85
CA ALA A 613 45.90 -15.52 27.72
C ALA A 613 44.58 -14.80 28.07
N LEU A 614 43.87 -15.27 29.11
CA LEU A 614 42.58 -14.76 29.53
C LEU A 614 42.73 -13.63 30.55
N ARG A 615 41.73 -12.74 30.59
CA ARG A 615 41.58 -11.71 31.65
C ARG A 615 40.53 -12.13 32.68
N SER A 616 40.39 -13.43 32.86
CA SER A 616 39.42 -14.05 33.74
C SER A 616 39.99 -15.31 34.39
N ALA A 617 39.49 -15.62 35.57
CA ALA A 617 39.77 -16.84 36.31
C ALA A 617 38.48 -17.27 37.04
N GLU A 618 38.36 -18.55 37.34
CA GLU A 618 37.25 -19.11 38.08
C GLU A 618 37.76 -19.55 39.46
N TRP A 619 37.01 -19.23 40.51
CA TRP A 619 37.39 -19.54 41.89
C TRP A 619 36.20 -20.14 42.65
N GLN A 620 36.41 -21.29 43.28
CA GLN A 620 35.44 -21.92 44.16
C GLN A 620 35.70 -21.47 45.61
N PRO A 621 34.76 -20.78 46.28
CA PRO A 621 34.90 -20.43 47.68
C PRO A 621 34.88 -21.68 48.58
N PRO A 622 35.78 -21.78 49.58
CA PRO A 622 35.79 -22.93 50.50
C PRO A 622 34.64 -22.91 51.52
N GLY A 623 33.95 -21.78 51.68
CA GLY A 623 32.81 -21.62 52.58
C GLY A 623 32.27 -20.20 52.58
N PRO A 624 31.26 -19.90 53.43
CA PRO A 624 30.79 -18.54 53.64
C PRO A 624 31.84 -17.72 54.40
N GLY A 625 32.01 -16.45 54.02
CA GLY A 625 33.03 -15.58 54.59
C GLY A 625 33.37 -14.35 53.73
N PHE A 626 34.28 -13.53 54.23
CA PHE A 626 34.83 -12.39 53.51
C PHE A 626 36.18 -12.77 52.89
N TYR A 627 36.33 -12.48 51.61
CA TYR A 627 37.54 -12.79 50.84
C TYR A 627 38.09 -11.52 50.19
N ARG A 628 39.41 -11.34 50.27
CA ARG A 628 40.14 -10.29 49.56
C ARG A 628 40.59 -10.80 48.19
N LEU A 629 40.08 -10.17 47.14
CA LEU A 629 40.50 -10.43 45.77
C LEU A 629 41.57 -9.42 45.35
N THR A 630 42.72 -9.89 44.90
CA THR A 630 43.78 -9.04 44.32
C THR A 630 44.13 -9.53 42.92
N ILE A 631 44.15 -8.63 41.94
CA ILE A 631 44.57 -8.92 40.57
C ILE A 631 45.81 -8.09 40.27
N MET A 632 46.90 -8.76 39.90
CA MET A 632 48.17 -8.14 39.56
C MET A 632 48.48 -8.33 38.08
N ASP A 633 48.95 -7.28 37.41
CA ASP A 633 49.38 -7.36 36.02
C ASP A 633 50.89 -7.61 35.89
N ALA A 634 51.37 -7.88 34.67
CA ALA A 634 52.79 -8.17 34.41
C ALA A 634 53.74 -7.00 34.69
N THR A 635 53.21 -5.78 34.83
CA THR A 635 53.96 -4.57 35.20
C THR A 635 53.93 -4.29 36.70
N GLY A 636 53.31 -5.16 37.50
CA GLY A 636 53.21 -5.02 38.95
C GLY A 636 52.07 -4.11 39.43
N ARG A 637 51.18 -3.64 38.54
CA ARG A 637 49.99 -2.90 38.96
C ARG A 637 49.01 -3.86 39.62
N THR A 638 48.35 -3.42 40.68
CA THR A 638 47.37 -4.22 41.41
C THR A 638 46.00 -3.56 41.47
N ILE A 639 44.95 -4.38 41.47
CA ILE A 639 43.58 -4.00 41.83
C ILE A 639 43.14 -4.89 42.96
N THR A 640 42.50 -4.32 43.99
CA THR A 640 41.98 -5.08 45.12
C THR A 640 40.48 -4.85 45.29
N GLY A 641 39.74 -5.89 45.65
CA GLY A 641 38.32 -5.86 45.99
C GLY A 641 38.00 -6.81 47.13
N THR A 642 36.82 -6.67 47.73
CA THR A 642 36.32 -7.57 48.77
C THR A 642 35.01 -8.19 48.33
N VAL A 643 34.89 -9.51 48.53
CA VAL A 643 33.72 -10.32 48.18
C VAL A 643 33.19 -10.98 49.45
N HIS A 644 31.87 -11.02 49.61
CA HIS A 644 31.21 -11.70 50.73
C HIS A 644 30.42 -12.89 50.17
N VAL A 645 30.77 -14.10 50.61
CA VAL A 645 30.07 -15.34 50.26
C VAL A 645 29.19 -15.72 51.45
N ARG A 646 27.89 -15.98 51.20
CA ARG A 646 26.87 -16.26 52.23
C ARG A 646 26.47 -17.72 52.32
#